data_AF-A0ABD1ELZ3-F1
#
_entry.id   AF-A0ABD1ELZ3-F1
#
_cell.length_a   1.000
_cell.length_b   1.000
_cell.length_c   1.000
_cell.angle_alpha   90.00
_cell.angle_beta   90.00
_cell.angle_gamma   90.00
#
_symmetry.space_group_name_H-M   'P 1'
#
loop_
_entity.id
_entity.type
_entity.pdbx_description
1 polymer ?
#
loop_
_entity_poly.entity_id
_entity_poly.type
_entity_poly.pdbx_seq_one_letter_code
_entity_poly.pdbx_strand_id
1 'polypeptide(L)'
;MKHRKQINGKLKPWLQLIYLLALCKITVCDNSLKRKKPNIILFLTDDQDIELGSLQYMPKTTGHLQKHGIEFQRAYVTTPMCCPSRSSLLTGMYVHNHEVYTNKDNCSSPQWQATHETKTFATYLSNAGYRTGYFGKYLNKYNGTYIPPGWREWGGLIMNSKYYNYSLNMNGQTIKHGFDYEKDYYTDVVTRDAINFIRNSKKQYPNKPIMMVMAFPAPHGPEDSAPKYSQLFFNTTSHHTPAYNFAPNPDKQWILQVTGQMQNFHKEFTDLLMTKRLQTLQSVDDAVEEVVNELEYLKELNDTYLFYTSDHGYHLGQFGLIKGKSFPFEFDVRVPFLLRGPGIEAGKSLNEIVLNIDLAPTFLDLAGVKAPSQMDGRSILPLIFNKNNKKIKWKDTFLIESSGRRETPHLQTKQHESNLLQYSVPRNSDLPLNYTDFNNALVRWFKNDLKHLRPNSNEDIKINDNNDGNDFLLNNMVTHKVTSQKTIRRLDRNKLKCIFGNKLACRHKQKLICRTDSAKWRNYKCREEKNTNGNEKPCICFTSEGPIFPSYWLKNKQPLSMNQSKNEHKYCHCANDEEEETFKLEPRVDLNEEEKIRLKKQKKREEICHHERMTCFEHNNDHWRTAPKWTGGSFCFCMNANNNTYSCLRTINNSHNFLYCEFTTGFVTFYNLRLDPFELQNRYEYLSLHEKLYLQNLLKHMVSCKGSSCTRNLDSTFGLSELGEITS
;
A
#
# COMPACT_ATOMS: atom_id res chain seq x y z
N MET A 1 50.51 -18.21 -87.85
CA MET A 1 50.27 -19.02 -86.63
C MET A 1 48.95 -18.60 -85.99
N LYS A 2 48.21 -19.55 -85.38
CA LYS A 2 47.05 -19.38 -84.45
C LYS A 2 45.95 -18.35 -84.81
N HIS A 3 44.78 -18.86 -85.23
CA HIS A 3 43.52 -18.11 -85.29
C HIS A 3 43.02 -17.66 -83.90
N ARG A 4 42.30 -16.52 -83.83
CA ARG A 4 41.24 -16.29 -82.84
C ARG A 4 39.91 -16.80 -83.41
N LYS A 5 39.19 -17.67 -82.70
CA LYS A 5 37.77 -17.97 -82.96
C LYS A 5 36.89 -17.14 -82.01
N GLN A 6 35.89 -16.45 -82.55
CA GLN A 6 34.75 -16.00 -81.74
C GLN A 6 33.95 -17.24 -81.29
N ILE A 7 33.48 -17.23 -80.04
CA ILE A 7 32.57 -18.25 -79.51
C ILE A 7 31.23 -17.59 -79.23
N ASN A 8 30.36 -17.56 -80.24
CA ASN A 8 28.95 -17.16 -80.06
C ASN A 8 28.16 -18.30 -79.41
N GLY A 9 28.38 -18.50 -78.11
CA GLY A 9 27.69 -19.50 -77.30
C GLY A 9 26.25 -19.07 -77.00
N LYS A 10 25.27 -19.51 -77.81
CA LYS A 10 23.85 -19.44 -77.44
C LYS A 10 23.63 -20.21 -76.13
N LEU A 11 23.19 -19.53 -75.06
CA LEU A 11 22.69 -20.21 -73.87
C LEU A 11 21.52 -21.12 -74.27
N LYS A 12 21.52 -22.36 -73.78
CA LYS A 12 20.38 -23.28 -73.98
C LYS A 12 19.16 -22.72 -73.21
N PRO A 13 17.95 -22.68 -73.78
CA PRO A 13 16.78 -22.06 -73.14
C PRO A 13 16.43 -22.68 -71.77
N TRP A 14 16.72 -23.97 -71.60
CA TRP A 14 16.59 -24.70 -70.33
C TRP A 14 17.39 -24.07 -69.17
N LEU A 15 18.55 -23.46 -69.44
CA LEU A 15 19.36 -22.77 -68.40
C LEU A 15 18.72 -21.44 -67.98
N GLN A 16 18.08 -20.71 -68.90
CA GLN A 16 17.29 -19.52 -68.54
C GLN A 16 16.05 -19.91 -67.72
N LEU A 17 15.40 -21.03 -68.04
CA LEU A 17 14.27 -21.53 -67.27
C LEU A 17 14.67 -21.91 -65.84
N ILE A 18 15.81 -22.58 -65.66
CA ILE A 18 16.37 -22.90 -64.33
C ILE A 18 16.74 -21.62 -63.56
N TYR A 19 17.32 -20.61 -64.22
CA TYR A 19 17.68 -19.34 -63.57
C TYR A 19 16.44 -18.54 -63.14
N LEU A 20 15.38 -18.52 -63.95
CA LEU A 20 14.09 -17.92 -63.61
C LEU A 20 13.39 -18.66 -62.46
N LEU A 21 13.41 -20.00 -62.47
CA LEU A 21 12.86 -20.82 -61.36
C LEU A 21 13.67 -20.68 -60.07
N ALA A 22 14.98 -20.44 -60.15
CA ALA A 22 15.82 -20.15 -58.99
C ALA A 22 15.51 -18.76 -58.40
N LEU A 23 15.37 -17.73 -59.25
CA LEU A 23 14.99 -16.38 -58.81
C LEU A 23 13.57 -16.36 -58.21
N CYS A 24 12.62 -17.09 -58.82
CA CYS A 24 11.24 -17.20 -58.33
C CYS A 24 11.13 -17.90 -56.95
N LYS A 25 12.16 -18.65 -56.53
CA LYS A 25 12.22 -19.27 -55.18
C LYS A 25 12.75 -18.35 -54.08
N ILE A 26 13.27 -17.15 -54.40
CA ILE A 26 13.78 -16.20 -53.40
C ILE A 26 12.69 -15.20 -52.97
N THR A 27 11.64 -15.00 -53.78
CA THR A 27 10.38 -14.37 -53.35
C THR A 27 9.38 -15.39 -52.84
N VAL A 28 9.79 -16.24 -51.89
CA VAL A 28 8.84 -16.67 -50.86
C VAL A 28 8.52 -15.42 -50.06
N CYS A 29 7.39 -14.77 -50.38
CA CYS A 29 6.83 -13.78 -49.48
C CYS A 29 6.60 -14.47 -48.13
N ASP A 30 7.33 -14.04 -47.11
CA ASP A 30 7.15 -14.53 -45.75
C ASP A 30 5.80 -14.05 -45.21
N ASN A 31 4.75 -14.77 -45.61
CA ASN A 31 3.44 -14.79 -44.99
C ASN A 31 3.49 -15.58 -43.67
N SER A 32 4.50 -15.30 -42.84
CA SER A 32 4.28 -14.83 -41.47
C SER A 32 3.04 -13.93 -41.43
N LEU A 33 1.87 -14.57 -41.38
CA LEU A 33 0.61 -14.00 -40.93
C LEU A 33 0.92 -13.27 -39.62
N LYS A 34 1.00 -11.94 -39.69
CA LYS A 34 1.22 -11.09 -38.51
C LYS A 34 0.15 -11.46 -37.50
N ARG A 35 0.50 -12.25 -36.48
CA ARG A 35 -0.46 -12.78 -35.51
C ARG A 35 -1.31 -11.60 -35.03
N LYS A 36 -2.63 -11.69 -35.22
CA LYS A 36 -3.56 -10.67 -34.75
C LYS A 36 -3.22 -10.43 -33.28
N LYS A 37 -2.99 -9.17 -32.92
CA LYS A 37 -2.76 -8.81 -31.53
C LYS A 37 -4.06 -9.16 -30.78
N PRO A 38 -4.01 -9.95 -29.70
CA PRO A 38 -5.21 -10.37 -29.00
C PRO A 38 -5.79 -9.19 -28.22
N ASN A 39 -7.09 -9.25 -27.92
CA ASN A 39 -7.67 -8.42 -26.88
C ASN A 39 -7.17 -8.89 -25.50
N ILE A 40 -7.17 -7.97 -24.55
CA ILE A 40 -6.79 -8.21 -23.15
C ILE A 40 -7.84 -7.51 -22.28
N ILE A 41 -8.43 -8.22 -21.33
CA ILE A 41 -9.38 -7.67 -20.36
C ILE A 41 -8.96 -8.11 -18.97
N LEU A 42 -8.92 -7.17 -18.03
CA LEU A 42 -8.63 -7.38 -16.63
C LEU A 42 -9.86 -7.03 -15.79
N PHE A 43 -10.48 -8.04 -15.19
CA PHE A 43 -11.38 -7.87 -14.05
C PHE A 43 -10.53 -7.70 -12.79
N LEU A 44 -10.74 -6.62 -12.05
CA LEU A 44 -9.98 -6.27 -10.85
C LEU A 44 -10.95 -5.92 -9.72
N THR A 45 -11.02 -6.74 -8.68
CA THR A 45 -11.78 -6.44 -7.46
C THR A 45 -11.01 -5.52 -6.51
N ASP A 46 -11.64 -5.18 -5.38
CA ASP A 46 -11.13 -4.26 -4.36
C ASP A 46 -11.37 -4.88 -2.99
N ASP A 47 -10.31 -5.24 -2.25
CA ASP A 47 -10.39 -5.96 -0.96
C ASP A 47 -10.88 -7.44 -1.06
N GLN A 48 -10.62 -8.18 -2.15
CA GLN A 48 -11.05 -9.58 -2.28
C GLN A 48 -9.98 -10.58 -1.83
N ASP A 49 -10.31 -11.34 -0.78
CA ASP A 49 -9.51 -12.45 -0.27
C ASP A 49 -9.57 -13.71 -1.16
N ILE A 50 -8.70 -14.67 -0.83
CA ILE A 50 -8.88 -16.09 -1.18
C ILE A 50 -9.01 -16.97 0.07
N GLU A 51 -8.32 -16.64 1.16
CA GLU A 51 -8.26 -17.44 2.40
C GLU A 51 -9.56 -17.44 3.22
N LEU A 52 -10.46 -16.46 3.05
CA LEU A 52 -11.78 -16.49 3.71
C LEU A 52 -12.82 -17.24 2.86
N GLY A 53 -12.41 -17.82 1.72
CA GLY A 53 -13.24 -18.60 0.82
C GLY A 53 -14.03 -17.76 -0.20
N SER A 54 -13.77 -16.46 -0.34
CA SER A 54 -14.53 -15.54 -1.22
C SER A 54 -14.85 -16.10 -2.62
N LEU A 55 -13.86 -16.67 -3.31
CA LEU A 55 -14.00 -17.16 -4.68
C LEU A 55 -14.97 -18.36 -4.81
N GLN A 56 -15.20 -19.11 -3.73
CA GLN A 56 -16.12 -20.26 -3.73
C GLN A 56 -17.58 -19.84 -4.00
N TYR A 57 -17.91 -18.59 -3.70
CA TYR A 57 -19.23 -17.99 -3.90
C TYR A 57 -19.35 -17.29 -5.26
N MET A 58 -18.44 -17.55 -6.21
CA MET A 58 -18.42 -16.95 -7.55
C MET A 58 -18.53 -18.04 -8.64
N PRO A 59 -19.67 -18.76 -8.72
CA PRO A 59 -19.85 -19.91 -9.60
C PRO A 59 -19.76 -19.58 -11.10
N LYS A 60 -20.11 -18.35 -11.52
CA LYS A 60 -20.00 -17.91 -12.92
C LYS A 60 -18.56 -17.59 -13.29
N THR A 61 -17.85 -16.86 -12.44
CA THR A 61 -16.43 -16.50 -12.64
C THR A 61 -15.56 -17.74 -12.68
N THR A 62 -15.75 -18.68 -11.74
CA THR A 62 -15.09 -19.99 -11.76
C THR A 62 -15.55 -20.83 -12.96
N GLY A 63 -16.84 -20.79 -13.32
CA GLY A 63 -17.39 -21.41 -14.52
C GLY A 63 -16.73 -20.95 -15.83
N HIS A 64 -16.65 -19.64 -16.06
CA HIS A 64 -16.17 -19.05 -17.30
C HIS A 64 -14.65 -18.89 -17.37
N LEU A 65 -13.92 -18.77 -16.24
CA LEU A 65 -12.48 -18.48 -16.23
C LEU A 65 -11.62 -19.61 -15.65
N GLN A 66 -12.02 -20.25 -14.54
CA GLN A 66 -11.26 -21.37 -13.95
C GLN A 66 -11.44 -22.64 -14.77
N LYS A 67 -12.69 -23.10 -14.95
CA LYS A 67 -13.00 -24.35 -15.69
C LYS A 67 -12.65 -24.29 -17.18
N HIS A 68 -12.57 -23.08 -17.75
CA HIS A 68 -12.25 -22.83 -19.16
C HIS A 68 -10.89 -22.13 -19.36
N GLY A 69 -10.00 -22.17 -18.36
CA GLY A 69 -8.69 -21.54 -18.39
C GLY A 69 -7.74 -22.10 -17.35
N ILE A 70 -6.85 -21.24 -16.86
CA ILE A 70 -5.87 -21.53 -15.81
C ILE A 70 -6.23 -20.79 -14.52
N GLU A 71 -6.04 -21.47 -13.39
CA GLU A 71 -5.90 -20.88 -12.06
C GLU A 71 -4.42 -20.88 -11.64
N PHE A 72 -3.95 -19.78 -11.06
CA PHE A 72 -2.65 -19.75 -10.38
C PHE A 72 -2.86 -19.79 -8.87
N GLN A 73 -2.62 -20.95 -8.25
CA GLN A 73 -2.85 -21.15 -6.81
C GLN A 73 -1.95 -20.27 -5.92
N ARG A 74 -0.83 -19.78 -6.46
CA ARG A 74 0.21 -19.01 -5.76
C ARG A 74 0.32 -17.58 -6.29
N ALA A 75 -0.82 -16.91 -6.38
CA ALA A 75 -0.91 -15.51 -6.78
C ALA A 75 -0.94 -14.57 -5.57
N TYR A 76 -0.09 -13.54 -5.61
CA TYR A 76 0.13 -12.64 -4.49
C TYR A 76 0.24 -11.18 -4.92
N VAL A 77 0.01 -10.28 -3.96
CA VAL A 77 0.31 -8.86 -4.09
C VAL A 77 1.60 -8.54 -3.35
N THR A 78 2.37 -7.62 -3.92
CA THR A 78 3.64 -7.14 -3.34
C THR A 78 3.43 -6.17 -2.17
N THR A 79 2.19 -5.74 -1.93
CA THR A 79 1.81 -4.85 -0.84
C THR A 79 0.29 -4.95 -0.55
N PRO A 80 -0.15 -5.14 0.71
CA PRO A 80 -1.56 -5.34 1.06
C PRO A 80 -2.34 -4.02 1.26
N MET A 81 -2.22 -3.09 0.30
CA MET A 81 -2.84 -1.76 0.37
C MET A 81 -3.21 -1.22 -1.03
N CYS A 82 -4.44 -0.70 -1.19
CA CYS A 82 -5.02 -0.39 -2.51
C CYS A 82 -4.13 0.47 -3.43
N CYS A 83 -3.76 1.69 -3.01
CA CYS A 83 -3.04 2.61 -3.89
C CYS A 83 -1.60 2.19 -4.16
N PRO A 84 -0.82 1.74 -3.16
CA PRO A 84 0.45 1.07 -3.40
C PRO A 84 0.32 -0.09 -4.39
N SER A 85 -0.58 -1.06 -4.17
CA SER A 85 -0.70 -2.26 -5.02
C SER A 85 -1.20 -1.96 -6.44
N ARG A 86 -2.21 -1.09 -6.60
CA ARG A 86 -2.65 -0.64 -7.92
C ARG A 86 -1.55 0.13 -8.65
N SER A 87 -0.71 0.89 -7.93
CA SER A 87 0.50 1.52 -8.49
C SER A 87 1.52 0.47 -8.96
N SER A 88 1.75 -0.58 -8.17
CA SER A 88 2.63 -1.70 -8.53
C SER A 88 2.12 -2.45 -9.77
N LEU A 89 0.81 -2.73 -9.83
CA LEU A 89 0.13 -3.39 -10.96
C LEU A 89 0.21 -2.54 -12.24
N LEU A 90 -0.03 -1.23 -12.14
CA LEU A 90 0.03 -0.29 -13.27
C LEU A 90 1.43 -0.13 -13.86
N THR A 91 2.47 -0.18 -13.04
CA THR A 91 3.87 0.08 -13.43
C THR A 91 4.72 -1.16 -13.65
N GLY A 92 4.35 -2.30 -13.05
CA GLY A 92 5.18 -3.51 -12.98
C GLY A 92 6.35 -3.40 -11.99
N MET A 93 6.25 -2.52 -10.99
CA MET A 93 7.34 -2.15 -10.08
C MET A 93 6.97 -2.39 -8.60
N TYR A 94 7.96 -2.65 -7.76
CA TYR A 94 7.80 -2.69 -6.30
C TYR A 94 7.57 -1.29 -5.70
N VAL A 95 6.98 -1.26 -4.51
CA VAL A 95 6.63 -0.03 -3.79
C VAL A 95 7.87 0.82 -3.46
N HIS A 96 9.00 0.21 -3.10
CA HIS A 96 10.27 0.93 -2.94
C HIS A 96 10.83 1.55 -4.23
N ASN A 97 10.34 1.15 -5.42
CA ASN A 97 10.78 1.64 -6.72
C ASN A 97 9.83 2.65 -7.38
N HIS A 98 8.56 2.68 -6.98
CA HIS A 98 7.58 3.66 -7.44
C HIS A 98 7.08 4.63 -6.35
N GLU A 99 7.60 4.51 -5.12
CA GLU A 99 7.48 5.48 -4.01
C GLU A 99 6.03 5.86 -3.65
N VAL A 100 5.05 4.98 -3.87
CA VAL A 100 3.67 5.14 -3.39
C VAL A 100 3.48 4.22 -2.19
N TYR A 101 3.76 4.77 -1.02
CA TYR A 101 3.87 4.03 0.24
C TYR A 101 2.54 3.82 0.95
N THR A 102 1.57 4.73 0.79
CA THR A 102 0.26 4.67 1.46
C THR A 102 -0.89 5.09 0.54
N ASN A 103 -2.14 4.92 1.01
CA ASN A 103 -3.35 5.48 0.40
C ASN A 103 -3.45 7.04 0.45
N LYS A 104 -2.37 7.74 0.85
CA LYS A 104 -2.29 9.20 0.96
C LYS A 104 -0.98 9.77 0.36
N ASP A 105 0.15 9.11 0.61
CA ASP A 105 1.49 9.63 0.29
C ASP A 105 1.89 9.19 -1.13
N ASN A 106 2.18 10.18 -1.98
CA ASN A 106 2.43 10.07 -3.45
C ASN A 106 1.26 9.51 -4.30
N CYS A 107 0.35 8.74 -3.72
CA CYS A 107 -0.88 8.23 -4.34
C CYS A 107 -1.64 9.30 -5.15
N SER A 108 -1.84 9.07 -6.46
CA SER A 108 -2.49 10.00 -7.40
C SER A 108 -1.86 11.41 -7.48
N SER A 109 -0.66 11.63 -6.94
CA SER A 109 -0.09 12.96 -6.75
C SER A 109 0.46 13.57 -8.05
N PRO A 110 0.70 14.90 -8.10
CA PRO A 110 1.38 15.53 -9.24
C PRO A 110 2.77 14.93 -9.53
N GLN A 111 3.48 14.42 -8.51
CA GLN A 111 4.75 13.72 -8.69
C GLN A 111 4.54 12.38 -9.41
N TRP A 112 3.59 11.57 -8.93
CA TRP A 112 3.20 10.30 -9.56
C TRP A 112 2.77 10.47 -11.03
N GLN A 113 1.91 11.45 -11.30
CA GLN A 113 1.44 11.83 -12.64
C GLN A 113 2.62 12.13 -13.58
N ALA A 114 3.59 12.91 -13.11
CA ALA A 114 4.78 13.26 -13.88
C ALA A 114 5.77 12.11 -14.09
N THR A 115 5.98 11.23 -13.09
CA THR A 115 7.10 10.27 -13.11
C THR A 115 6.74 8.84 -13.52
N HIS A 116 5.56 8.34 -13.14
CA HIS A 116 5.17 6.93 -13.28
C HIS A 116 3.90 6.73 -14.12
N GLU A 117 2.91 7.62 -14.02
CA GLU A 117 1.61 7.45 -14.68
C GLU A 117 1.72 7.39 -16.22
N THR A 118 2.62 8.21 -16.78
CA THR A 118 3.03 8.24 -18.20
C THR A 118 3.81 7.00 -18.66
N LYS A 119 4.13 6.07 -17.75
CA LYS A 119 4.94 4.87 -17.99
C LYS A 119 4.23 3.61 -17.48
N THR A 120 2.90 3.63 -17.46
CA THR A 120 2.08 2.47 -17.10
C THR A 120 1.89 1.54 -18.29
N PHE A 121 1.47 0.29 -18.05
CA PHE A 121 1.14 -0.64 -19.14
C PHE A 121 0.10 -0.05 -20.11
N ALA A 122 -0.82 0.78 -19.61
CA ALA A 122 -1.84 1.46 -20.42
C ALA A 122 -1.22 2.40 -21.46
N THR A 123 -0.27 3.24 -21.06
CA THR A 123 0.41 4.17 -21.98
C THR A 123 1.18 3.41 -23.05
N TYR A 124 1.91 2.34 -22.68
CA TYR A 124 2.63 1.49 -23.62
C TYR A 124 1.70 0.77 -24.61
N LEU A 125 0.57 0.21 -24.15
CA LEU A 125 -0.39 -0.49 -25.02
C LEU A 125 -1.13 0.46 -25.96
N SER A 126 -1.52 1.65 -25.49
CA SER A 126 -2.12 2.70 -26.32
C SER A 126 -1.18 3.12 -27.45
N ASN A 127 0.12 3.28 -27.14
CA ASN A 127 1.17 3.56 -28.14
C ASN A 127 1.42 2.37 -29.07
N ALA A 128 1.21 1.14 -28.60
CA ALA A 128 1.30 -0.08 -29.40
C ALA A 128 0.05 -0.40 -30.26
N GLY A 129 -0.90 0.53 -30.31
CA GLY A 129 -2.07 0.51 -31.21
C GLY A 129 -3.39 0.00 -30.61
N TYR A 130 -3.43 -0.31 -29.30
CA TYR A 130 -4.64 -0.79 -28.63
C TYR A 130 -5.69 0.32 -28.44
N ARG A 131 -6.98 -0.04 -28.56
CA ARG A 131 -8.05 0.73 -27.93
C ARG A 131 -8.07 0.41 -26.44
N THR A 132 -7.85 1.41 -25.61
CA THR A 132 -7.60 1.29 -24.16
C THR A 132 -8.76 1.89 -23.38
N GLY A 133 -9.42 1.09 -22.55
CA GLY A 133 -10.57 1.49 -21.73
C GLY A 133 -10.39 1.17 -20.25
N TYR A 134 -10.85 2.05 -19.36
CA TYR A 134 -10.83 1.84 -17.91
C TYR A 134 -12.14 2.27 -17.27
N PHE A 135 -12.77 1.38 -16.53
CA PHE A 135 -14.05 1.61 -15.85
C PHE A 135 -13.91 1.12 -14.41
N GLY A 136 -14.15 1.98 -13.41
CA GLY A 136 -14.04 1.60 -12.00
C GLY A 136 -13.11 2.46 -11.13
N LYS A 137 -12.71 1.90 -9.99
CA LYS A 137 -11.75 2.46 -9.05
C LYS A 137 -10.33 2.45 -9.64
N TYR A 138 -9.80 3.65 -9.93
CA TYR A 138 -8.39 3.83 -10.29
C TYR A 138 -7.51 3.80 -9.02
N LEU A 139 -6.65 4.80 -8.84
CA LEU A 139 -5.90 5.00 -7.61
C LEU A 139 -6.78 5.66 -6.52
N ASN A 140 -6.45 5.41 -5.25
CA ASN A 140 -7.21 5.92 -4.12
C ASN A 140 -7.21 7.47 -4.13
N LYS A 141 -8.39 8.08 -3.88
CA LYS A 141 -8.57 9.54 -3.95
C LYS A 141 -8.20 10.17 -5.30
N TYR A 142 -8.31 9.43 -6.41
CA TYR A 142 -8.32 10.04 -7.74
C TYR A 142 -9.38 11.16 -7.79
N ASN A 143 -8.96 12.36 -8.20
CA ASN A 143 -9.71 13.60 -7.95
C ASN A 143 -10.69 13.99 -9.08
N GLY A 144 -10.75 13.22 -10.16
CA GLY A 144 -11.63 13.49 -11.30
C GLY A 144 -11.23 14.66 -12.20
N THR A 145 -10.05 15.28 -12.03
CA THR A 145 -9.68 16.52 -12.75
C THR A 145 -9.00 16.32 -14.11
N TYR A 146 -8.58 15.10 -14.43
CA TYR A 146 -7.88 14.74 -15.67
C TYR A 146 -8.11 13.26 -16.03
N ILE A 147 -7.88 12.87 -17.28
CA ILE A 147 -7.85 11.45 -17.70
C ILE A 147 -6.39 10.96 -17.63
N PRO A 148 -6.08 9.87 -16.91
CA PRO A 148 -4.71 9.35 -16.85
C PRO A 148 -4.16 8.91 -18.23
N PRO A 149 -2.88 9.20 -18.53
CA PRO A 149 -2.30 9.05 -19.86
C PRO A 149 -2.19 7.58 -20.29
N GLY A 150 -2.81 7.26 -21.42
CA GLY A 150 -2.82 5.92 -22.00
C GLY A 150 -4.22 5.35 -22.17
N TRP A 151 -5.21 5.84 -21.44
CA TRP A 151 -6.62 5.49 -21.66
C TRP A 151 -7.22 6.33 -22.78
N ARG A 152 -8.07 5.72 -23.61
CA ARG A 152 -8.83 6.37 -24.70
C ARG A 152 -10.31 6.45 -24.40
N GLU A 153 -10.80 5.53 -23.58
CA GLU A 153 -12.12 5.52 -22.96
C GLU A 153 -11.91 5.48 -21.43
N TRP A 154 -12.62 6.33 -20.69
CA TRP A 154 -12.39 6.52 -19.25
C TRP A 154 -13.69 6.71 -18.49
N GLY A 155 -13.91 5.88 -17.48
CA GLY A 155 -15.00 5.96 -16.49
C GLY A 155 -14.49 5.76 -15.06
N GLY A 156 -13.64 6.68 -14.61
CA GLY A 156 -12.93 6.59 -13.33
C GLY A 156 -13.73 7.10 -12.13
N LEU A 157 -13.84 6.29 -11.07
CA LEU A 157 -14.48 6.66 -9.80
C LEU A 157 -13.76 7.81 -9.10
N ILE A 158 -14.46 8.92 -8.85
CA ILE A 158 -13.93 10.07 -8.11
C ILE A 158 -13.96 9.78 -6.60
N MET A 159 -12.85 10.07 -5.91
CA MET A 159 -12.57 9.77 -4.50
C MET A 159 -12.33 8.29 -4.15
N ASN A 160 -13.28 7.63 -3.47
CA ASN A 160 -13.11 6.34 -2.81
C ASN A 160 -14.25 5.37 -3.19
N SER A 161 -14.01 4.07 -3.04
CA SER A 161 -14.96 2.96 -3.27
C SER A 161 -16.34 3.23 -2.67
N LYS A 162 -17.37 3.07 -3.50
CA LYS A 162 -18.81 3.22 -3.20
C LYS A 162 -19.63 2.43 -4.22
N TYR A 163 -20.86 2.11 -3.86
CA TYR A 163 -21.85 1.48 -4.74
C TYR A 163 -22.98 2.43 -5.17
N TYR A 164 -23.21 3.51 -4.42
CA TYR A 164 -24.23 4.54 -4.65
C TYR A 164 -23.72 5.94 -4.24
N ASN A 165 -24.37 7.01 -4.73
CA ASN A 165 -24.06 8.41 -4.44
C ASN A 165 -22.56 8.75 -4.57
N TYR A 166 -22.06 8.53 -5.78
CA TYR A 166 -20.69 8.78 -6.21
C TYR A 166 -20.68 9.72 -7.43
N SER A 167 -19.50 9.99 -7.97
CA SER A 167 -19.35 10.70 -9.23
C SER A 167 -18.21 10.08 -10.02
N LEU A 168 -18.33 10.10 -11.34
CA LEU A 168 -17.37 9.53 -12.28
C LEU A 168 -16.79 10.65 -13.12
N ASN A 169 -15.50 10.56 -13.46
CA ASN A 169 -15.00 11.24 -14.64
C ASN A 169 -15.24 10.31 -15.84
N MET A 170 -16.22 10.66 -16.68
CA MET A 170 -16.53 10.01 -17.94
C MET A 170 -15.93 10.83 -19.07
N ASN A 171 -14.81 10.37 -19.64
CA ASN A 171 -14.09 11.03 -20.74
C ASN A 171 -13.86 12.56 -20.54
N GLY A 172 -13.54 12.98 -19.32
CA GLY A 172 -13.29 14.38 -18.95
C GLY A 172 -14.51 15.11 -18.36
N GLN A 173 -15.72 14.56 -18.46
CA GLN A 173 -16.94 15.14 -17.90
C GLN A 173 -17.24 14.52 -16.53
N THR A 174 -17.66 15.32 -15.55
CA THR A 174 -18.09 14.79 -14.24
C THR A 174 -19.57 14.42 -14.28
N ILE A 175 -19.88 13.13 -14.16
CA ILE A 175 -21.26 12.61 -14.04
C ILE A 175 -21.51 12.21 -12.58
N LYS A 176 -22.67 12.58 -12.04
CA LYS A 176 -23.08 12.24 -10.67
C LYS A 176 -24.19 11.19 -10.70
N HIS A 177 -24.03 10.15 -9.90
CA HIS A 177 -25.02 9.09 -9.69
C HIS A 177 -25.74 9.25 -8.35
N GLY A 178 -27.00 8.81 -8.30
CA GLY A 178 -27.89 8.90 -7.15
C GLY A 178 -27.93 7.61 -6.32
N PHE A 179 -29.15 7.12 -6.07
CA PHE A 179 -29.47 5.91 -5.31
C PHE A 179 -30.49 5.00 -6.04
N ASP A 180 -30.79 5.28 -7.31
CA ASP A 180 -31.76 4.53 -8.11
C ASP A 180 -31.07 3.25 -8.64
N TYR A 181 -31.33 2.11 -8.00
CA TYR A 181 -30.58 0.87 -8.21
C TYR A 181 -30.40 0.48 -9.70
N GLU A 182 -31.48 0.52 -10.48
CA GLU A 182 -31.50 0.16 -11.91
C GLU A 182 -30.60 1.06 -12.79
N LYS A 183 -30.19 2.23 -12.28
CA LYS A 183 -29.42 3.25 -13.02
C LYS A 183 -28.03 3.47 -12.43
N ASP A 184 -27.95 3.51 -11.10
CA ASP A 184 -26.85 4.08 -10.32
C ASP A 184 -25.98 3.03 -9.61
N TYR A 185 -26.36 1.77 -9.48
CA TYR A 185 -25.57 0.80 -8.72
C TYR A 185 -24.22 0.49 -9.42
N TYR A 186 -23.11 0.86 -8.77
CA TYR A 186 -21.87 1.14 -9.51
C TYR A 186 -21.27 -0.05 -10.25
N THR A 187 -21.37 -1.27 -9.70
CA THR A 187 -20.86 -2.48 -10.37
C THR A 187 -21.52 -2.66 -11.74
N ASP A 188 -22.84 -2.50 -11.82
CA ASP A 188 -23.62 -2.69 -13.04
C ASP A 188 -23.40 -1.53 -14.03
N VAL A 189 -23.09 -0.31 -13.55
CA VAL A 189 -22.62 0.81 -14.39
C VAL A 189 -21.27 0.48 -15.04
N VAL A 190 -20.31 -0.04 -14.26
CA VAL A 190 -18.99 -0.49 -14.77
C VAL A 190 -19.15 -1.58 -15.83
N THR A 191 -20.03 -2.56 -15.60
CA THR A 191 -20.34 -3.63 -16.57
C THR A 191 -20.92 -3.09 -17.87
N ARG A 192 -21.96 -2.24 -17.75
CA ARG A 192 -22.66 -1.62 -18.89
C ARG A 192 -21.74 -0.77 -19.76
N ASP A 193 -20.91 0.06 -19.14
CA ASP A 193 -20.01 0.96 -19.87
C ASP A 193 -18.84 0.20 -20.52
N ALA A 194 -18.32 -0.84 -19.86
CA ALA A 194 -17.36 -1.78 -20.43
C ALA A 194 -17.91 -2.51 -21.67
N ILE A 195 -19.12 -3.07 -21.58
CA ILE A 195 -19.81 -3.73 -22.72
C ILE A 195 -20.06 -2.75 -23.86
N ASN A 196 -20.53 -1.53 -23.57
CA ASN A 196 -20.68 -0.48 -24.56
C ASN A 196 -19.36 -0.12 -25.25
N PHE A 197 -18.25 -0.07 -24.50
CA PHE A 197 -16.92 0.14 -25.07
C PHE A 197 -16.44 -1.03 -25.92
N ILE A 198 -16.68 -2.29 -25.56
CA ILE A 198 -16.37 -3.45 -26.42
C ILE A 198 -17.15 -3.34 -27.74
N ARG A 199 -18.48 -3.18 -27.67
CA ARG A 199 -19.38 -3.02 -28.81
C ARG A 199 -18.93 -1.89 -29.75
N ASN A 200 -18.74 -0.69 -29.22
CA ASN A 200 -18.32 0.47 -30.01
C ASN A 200 -16.90 0.30 -30.59
N SER A 201 -15.97 -0.28 -29.83
CA SER A 201 -14.61 -0.55 -30.29
C SER A 201 -14.58 -1.51 -31.48
N LYS A 202 -15.33 -2.61 -31.42
CA LYS A 202 -15.38 -3.61 -32.49
C LYS A 202 -16.21 -3.15 -33.68
N LYS A 203 -17.29 -2.38 -33.47
CA LYS A 203 -18.08 -1.77 -34.55
C LYS A 203 -17.30 -0.72 -35.34
N GLN A 204 -16.53 0.13 -34.67
CA GLN A 204 -15.79 1.24 -35.31
C GLN A 204 -14.38 0.82 -35.80
N TYR A 205 -13.73 -0.13 -35.13
CA TYR A 205 -12.35 -0.54 -35.41
C TYR A 205 -12.17 -2.07 -35.32
N PRO A 206 -12.81 -2.89 -36.20
CA PRO A 206 -12.81 -4.35 -36.09
C PRO A 206 -11.41 -4.98 -35.93
N ASN A 207 -10.43 -4.44 -36.66
CA ASN A 207 -9.05 -4.94 -36.68
C ASN A 207 -8.13 -4.37 -35.57
N LYS A 208 -8.64 -3.52 -34.66
CA LYS A 208 -7.86 -3.05 -33.51
C LYS A 208 -8.11 -3.94 -32.27
N PRO A 209 -7.06 -4.30 -31.53
CA PRO A 209 -7.22 -5.00 -30.27
C PRO A 209 -7.68 -4.05 -29.17
N ILE A 210 -8.36 -4.62 -28.18
CA ILE A 210 -8.82 -3.90 -26.98
C ILE A 210 -7.91 -4.25 -25.80
N MET A 211 -7.57 -3.25 -24.98
CA MET A 211 -7.10 -3.44 -23.61
C MET A 211 -8.15 -2.80 -22.70
N MET A 212 -8.75 -3.56 -21.80
CA MET A 212 -9.77 -3.05 -20.88
C MET A 212 -9.46 -3.42 -19.44
N VAL A 213 -9.78 -2.53 -18.51
CA VAL A 213 -9.81 -2.84 -17.07
C VAL A 213 -11.19 -2.50 -16.51
N MET A 214 -11.76 -3.45 -15.78
CA MET A 214 -12.99 -3.32 -15.01
C MET A 214 -12.62 -3.43 -13.53
N ALA A 215 -12.48 -2.27 -12.89
CA ALA A 215 -11.95 -2.13 -11.53
C ALA A 215 -13.09 -1.94 -10.52
N PHE A 216 -13.80 -3.01 -10.21
CA PHE A 216 -14.99 -2.98 -9.34
C PHE A 216 -14.67 -2.50 -7.92
N PRO A 217 -15.63 -1.85 -7.22
CA PRO A 217 -15.49 -1.49 -5.82
C PRO A 217 -15.67 -2.69 -4.87
N ALA A 218 -16.07 -3.86 -5.36
CA ALA A 218 -16.41 -5.01 -4.51
C ALA A 218 -15.20 -5.90 -4.21
N PRO A 219 -15.11 -6.48 -2.99
CA PRO A 219 -16.00 -6.34 -1.82
C PRO A 219 -15.55 -5.27 -0.78
N HIS A 220 -14.97 -4.14 -1.17
CA HIS A 220 -14.58 -3.04 -0.27
C HIS A 220 -15.81 -2.31 0.32
N GLY A 221 -15.74 -1.91 1.58
CA GLY A 221 -16.83 -1.19 2.26
C GLY A 221 -17.11 0.24 1.76
N PRO A 222 -18.33 0.79 1.96
CA PRO A 222 -19.46 0.16 2.65
C PRO A 222 -20.09 -0.92 1.76
N GLU A 223 -20.31 -2.12 2.30
CA GLU A 223 -20.56 -3.36 1.57
C GLU A 223 -22.02 -3.47 1.06
N ASP A 224 -22.51 -2.41 0.41
CA ASP A 224 -23.87 -2.20 -0.07
C ASP A 224 -24.17 -2.98 -1.37
N SER A 225 -24.43 -4.28 -1.25
CA SER A 225 -24.81 -5.16 -2.37
C SER A 225 -26.04 -4.69 -3.14
N ALA A 226 -26.18 -5.13 -4.40
CA ALA A 226 -27.43 -5.04 -5.15
C ALA A 226 -28.61 -5.66 -4.35
N PRO A 227 -29.84 -5.10 -4.41
CA PRO A 227 -30.99 -5.62 -3.68
C PRO A 227 -31.32 -7.08 -4.02
N LYS A 228 -31.11 -7.51 -5.28
CA LYS A 228 -31.30 -8.89 -5.75
C LYS A 228 -30.50 -9.95 -4.95
N TYR A 229 -29.40 -9.55 -4.30
CA TYR A 229 -28.56 -10.45 -3.50
C TYR A 229 -28.67 -10.25 -1.99
N SER A 230 -29.47 -9.28 -1.53
CA SER A 230 -29.60 -8.93 -0.10
C SER A 230 -30.05 -10.09 0.82
N GLN A 231 -30.59 -11.16 0.24
CA GLN A 231 -31.09 -12.36 0.93
C GLN A 231 -30.19 -13.59 0.77
N LEU A 232 -28.97 -13.46 0.24
CA LEU A 232 -28.04 -14.57 0.03
C LEU A 232 -27.02 -14.70 1.18
N PHE A 233 -26.55 -15.94 1.40
CA PHE A 233 -25.41 -16.29 2.26
C PHE A 233 -25.52 -15.89 3.74
N PHE A 234 -26.75 -15.86 4.29
CA PHE A 234 -26.96 -15.77 5.74
C PHE A 234 -26.21 -16.88 6.49
N ASN A 235 -25.67 -16.55 7.65
CA ASN A 235 -24.92 -17.45 8.54
C ASN A 235 -23.66 -18.08 7.90
N THR A 236 -23.06 -17.42 6.90
CA THR A 236 -21.76 -17.85 6.38
C THR A 236 -20.65 -17.63 7.41
N THR A 237 -19.82 -18.66 7.59
CA THR A 237 -18.71 -18.69 8.56
C THR A 237 -17.42 -19.19 7.92
N SER A 238 -17.29 -19.13 6.58
CA SER A 238 -16.09 -19.57 5.84
C SER A 238 -14.80 -18.82 6.23
N HIS A 239 -14.94 -17.64 6.83
CA HIS A 239 -13.87 -16.82 7.38
C HIS A 239 -13.35 -17.31 8.76
N HIS A 240 -13.97 -18.34 9.38
CA HIS A 240 -13.55 -18.93 10.66
C HIS A 240 -12.38 -19.93 10.49
N THR A 241 -11.26 -19.44 9.93
CA THR A 241 -9.95 -20.13 9.91
C THR A 241 -9.41 -20.37 11.33
N PRO A 242 -8.44 -21.26 11.58
CA PRO A 242 -7.78 -21.41 12.89
C PRO A 242 -7.15 -20.12 13.47
N ALA A 243 -6.79 -19.14 12.64
CA ALA A 243 -6.34 -17.82 13.11
C ALA A 243 -7.48 -16.88 13.55
N TYR A 244 -8.74 -17.23 13.31
CA TYR A 244 -9.90 -16.41 13.69
C TYR A 244 -10.02 -16.31 15.21
N ASN A 245 -10.09 -15.07 15.72
CA ASN A 245 -10.09 -14.75 17.14
C ASN A 245 -8.87 -15.28 17.94
N PHE A 246 -7.78 -15.67 17.26
CA PHE A 246 -6.55 -16.13 17.91
C PHE A 246 -5.79 -14.92 18.47
N ALA A 247 -6.09 -14.55 19.72
CA ALA A 247 -5.58 -13.34 20.37
C ALA A 247 -5.54 -13.47 21.90
N PRO A 248 -4.70 -12.67 22.61
CA PRO A 248 -3.67 -11.77 22.08
C PRO A 248 -2.44 -12.53 21.56
N ASN A 249 -1.58 -11.86 20.78
CA ASN A 249 -0.42 -12.47 20.12
C ASN A 249 0.90 -11.81 20.57
N PRO A 250 1.48 -12.21 21.72
CA PRO A 250 2.71 -11.63 22.23
C PRO A 250 3.94 -11.90 21.34
N ASP A 251 3.88 -12.94 20.50
CA ASP A 251 4.93 -13.40 19.59
C ASP A 251 4.97 -12.65 18.24
N LYS A 252 4.00 -11.77 17.98
CA LYS A 252 3.82 -11.05 16.70
C LYS A 252 4.08 -9.55 16.85
N GLN A 253 3.96 -8.80 15.76
CA GLN A 253 4.16 -7.35 15.76
C GLN A 253 3.22 -6.61 16.72
N TRP A 254 3.67 -5.46 17.23
CA TRP A 254 3.09 -4.73 18.37
C TRP A 254 1.56 -4.52 18.33
N ILE A 255 0.94 -4.36 17.15
CA ILE A 255 -0.52 -4.24 17.01
C ILE A 255 -1.23 -5.51 17.53
N LEU A 256 -0.72 -6.70 17.21
CA LEU A 256 -1.33 -7.96 17.64
C LEU A 256 -0.98 -8.35 19.08
N GLN A 257 0.05 -7.73 19.67
CA GLN A 257 0.34 -7.81 21.10
C GLN A 257 -0.71 -7.07 21.94
N VAL A 258 -1.23 -5.94 21.44
CA VAL A 258 -2.29 -5.15 22.10
C VAL A 258 -3.71 -5.46 21.62
N THR A 259 -3.86 -6.26 20.56
CA THR A 259 -5.18 -6.73 20.09
C THR A 259 -5.65 -7.87 20.97
N GLY A 260 -6.72 -7.63 21.73
CA GLY A 260 -7.38 -8.66 22.55
C GLY A 260 -8.37 -9.53 21.76
N GLN A 261 -9.02 -10.46 22.46
CA GLN A 261 -10.07 -11.30 21.89
C GLN A 261 -11.33 -10.51 21.54
N MET A 262 -11.99 -10.92 20.47
CA MET A 262 -13.28 -10.40 20.02
C MET A 262 -14.39 -10.82 20.98
N GLN A 263 -15.05 -9.81 21.55
CA GLN A 263 -16.35 -9.93 22.22
C GLN A 263 -17.43 -10.46 21.25
N ASN A 264 -18.51 -11.05 21.76
CA ASN A 264 -19.48 -11.77 20.91
C ASN A 264 -20.11 -10.89 19.81
N PHE A 265 -20.45 -9.63 20.09
CA PHE A 265 -20.98 -8.72 19.07
C PHE A 265 -19.97 -8.41 17.95
N HIS A 266 -18.66 -8.48 18.21
CA HIS A 266 -17.65 -8.38 17.15
C HIS A 266 -17.69 -9.60 16.23
N LYS A 267 -18.00 -10.80 16.75
CA LYS A 267 -18.16 -12.03 15.96
C LYS A 267 -19.44 -11.99 15.12
N GLU A 268 -20.57 -11.63 15.75
CA GLU A 268 -21.83 -11.37 15.05
C GLU A 268 -21.66 -10.34 13.92
N PHE A 269 -20.81 -9.32 14.14
CA PHE A 269 -20.43 -8.35 13.12
C PHE A 269 -19.53 -8.95 12.02
N THR A 270 -18.53 -9.79 12.33
CA THR A 270 -17.69 -10.44 11.29
C THR A 270 -18.52 -11.33 10.39
N ASP A 271 -19.43 -12.13 10.95
CA ASP A 271 -20.29 -13.05 10.21
C ASP A 271 -21.20 -12.29 9.25
N LEU A 272 -21.84 -11.22 9.76
CA LEU A 272 -22.72 -10.38 8.95
C LEU A 272 -21.95 -9.59 7.89
N LEU A 273 -20.75 -9.09 8.20
CA LEU A 273 -19.87 -8.46 7.22
C LEU A 273 -19.37 -9.46 6.16
N MET A 274 -19.12 -10.73 6.52
CA MET A 274 -18.79 -11.75 5.54
C MET A 274 -19.96 -11.99 4.59
N THR A 275 -21.19 -12.14 5.13
CA THR A 275 -22.41 -12.19 4.32
C THR A 275 -22.49 -10.99 3.37
N LYS A 276 -22.33 -9.75 3.86
CA LYS A 276 -22.37 -8.55 3.01
C LYS A 276 -21.29 -8.55 1.91
N ARG A 277 -20.03 -8.91 2.23
CA ARG A 277 -18.93 -9.02 1.25
C ARG A 277 -19.31 -9.97 0.11
N LEU A 278 -19.76 -11.19 0.43
CA LEU A 278 -20.17 -12.18 -0.57
C LEU A 278 -21.37 -11.72 -1.42
N GLN A 279 -22.33 -11.02 -0.83
CA GLN A 279 -23.47 -10.42 -1.56
C GLN A 279 -23.02 -9.36 -2.57
N THR A 280 -21.98 -8.55 -2.28
CA THR A 280 -21.46 -7.58 -3.25
C THR A 280 -20.73 -8.23 -4.43
N LEU A 281 -20.09 -9.38 -4.21
CA LEU A 281 -19.37 -10.12 -5.25
C LEU A 281 -20.29 -10.76 -6.30
N GLN A 282 -21.55 -11.04 -5.98
CA GLN A 282 -22.49 -11.62 -6.96
C GLN A 282 -22.70 -10.70 -8.17
N SER A 283 -22.65 -9.37 -7.99
CA SER A 283 -22.68 -8.41 -9.10
C SER A 283 -21.44 -8.47 -9.99
N VAL A 284 -20.28 -8.85 -9.42
CA VAL A 284 -19.05 -9.08 -10.18
C VAL A 284 -19.13 -10.44 -10.90
N ASP A 285 -19.79 -11.44 -10.30
CA ASP A 285 -19.99 -12.75 -10.90
C ASP A 285 -20.91 -12.69 -12.13
N ASP A 286 -22.02 -11.94 -12.05
CA ASP A 286 -22.85 -11.55 -13.20
C ASP A 286 -22.02 -10.79 -14.24
N ALA A 287 -21.20 -9.81 -13.84
CA ALA A 287 -20.41 -8.99 -14.76
C ALA A 287 -19.38 -9.79 -15.59
N VAL A 288 -18.80 -10.85 -15.02
CA VAL A 288 -17.88 -11.75 -15.75
C VAL A 288 -18.65 -12.57 -16.78
N GLU A 289 -19.83 -13.11 -16.43
CA GLU A 289 -20.72 -13.83 -17.35
C GLU A 289 -21.20 -12.92 -18.49
N GLU A 290 -21.69 -11.72 -18.20
CA GLU A 290 -22.17 -10.76 -19.22
C GLU A 290 -21.07 -10.40 -20.23
N VAL A 291 -19.84 -10.11 -19.78
CA VAL A 291 -18.73 -9.78 -20.67
C VAL A 291 -18.26 -10.98 -21.49
N VAL A 292 -18.28 -12.19 -20.92
CA VAL A 292 -17.97 -13.42 -21.68
C VAL A 292 -19.02 -13.66 -22.76
N ASN A 293 -20.31 -13.57 -22.41
CA ASN A 293 -21.42 -13.77 -23.34
C ASN A 293 -21.41 -12.72 -24.48
N GLU A 294 -21.08 -11.46 -24.19
CA GLU A 294 -20.90 -10.42 -25.22
C GLU A 294 -19.74 -10.76 -26.17
N LEU A 295 -18.62 -11.27 -25.66
CA LEU A 295 -17.47 -11.67 -26.47
C LEU A 295 -17.76 -12.93 -27.32
N GLU A 296 -18.63 -13.83 -26.87
CA GLU A 296 -19.12 -14.96 -27.68
C GLU A 296 -20.07 -14.46 -28.78
N TYR A 297 -21.02 -13.57 -28.46
CA TYR A 297 -21.92 -12.94 -29.42
C TYR A 297 -21.17 -12.17 -30.52
N LEU A 298 -20.15 -11.38 -30.15
CA LEU A 298 -19.28 -10.65 -31.07
C LEU A 298 -18.20 -11.54 -31.74
N LYS A 299 -18.11 -12.83 -31.38
CA LYS A 299 -17.12 -13.81 -31.86
C LYS A 299 -15.65 -13.42 -31.63
N GLU A 300 -15.41 -12.60 -30.61
CA GLU A 300 -14.08 -12.10 -30.22
C GLU A 300 -13.48 -12.84 -29.02
N LEU A 301 -14.23 -13.71 -28.33
CA LEU A 301 -13.70 -14.45 -27.16
C LEU A 301 -12.49 -15.33 -27.49
N ASN A 302 -12.50 -15.99 -28.65
CA ASN A 302 -11.39 -16.82 -29.13
C ASN A 302 -10.13 -16.02 -29.55
N ASP A 303 -10.16 -14.69 -29.40
CA ASP A 303 -9.04 -13.76 -29.61
C ASP A 303 -8.82 -12.86 -28.38
N THR A 304 -9.37 -13.22 -27.21
CA THR A 304 -9.36 -12.39 -25.99
C THR A 304 -8.78 -13.14 -24.80
N TYR A 305 -7.78 -12.55 -24.15
CA TYR A 305 -7.32 -12.98 -22.83
C TYR A 305 -8.12 -12.28 -21.73
N LEU A 306 -8.70 -13.08 -20.84
CA LEU A 306 -9.50 -12.65 -19.69
C LEU A 306 -8.73 -12.96 -18.41
N PHE A 307 -8.27 -11.92 -17.71
CA PHE A 307 -7.61 -11.99 -16.42
C PHE A 307 -8.59 -11.58 -15.31
N TYR A 308 -8.60 -12.29 -14.18
CA TYR A 308 -9.37 -11.93 -12.99
C TYR A 308 -8.45 -11.96 -11.76
N THR A 309 -8.40 -10.87 -10.98
CA THR A 309 -7.65 -10.83 -9.70
C THR A 309 -8.16 -9.72 -8.76
N SER A 310 -7.53 -9.56 -7.60
CA SER A 310 -7.78 -8.44 -6.67
C SER A 310 -6.55 -7.55 -6.48
N ASP A 311 -6.74 -6.36 -5.93
CA ASP A 311 -5.61 -5.48 -5.58
C ASP A 311 -4.95 -5.82 -4.24
N HIS A 312 -5.60 -6.58 -3.36
CA HIS A 312 -5.03 -7.32 -2.22
C HIS A 312 -6.12 -8.17 -1.54
N GLY A 313 -5.74 -9.01 -0.58
CA GLY A 313 -6.65 -9.79 0.25
C GLY A 313 -7.35 -8.96 1.35
N TYR A 314 -7.80 -9.65 2.40
CA TYR A 314 -8.54 -9.05 3.52
C TYR A 314 -8.53 -9.94 4.76
N HIS A 315 -8.63 -9.33 5.95
CA HIS A 315 -8.90 -10.04 7.20
C HIS A 315 -10.23 -9.65 7.83
N LEU A 316 -10.83 -10.64 8.49
CA LEU A 316 -12.14 -10.60 9.10
C LEU A 316 -12.12 -11.51 10.34
N GLY A 317 -11.62 -10.97 11.45
CA GLY A 317 -11.45 -11.68 12.71
C GLY A 317 -10.12 -12.41 12.91
N GLN A 318 -9.30 -12.61 11.88
CA GLN A 318 -7.95 -13.19 12.00
C GLN A 318 -7.10 -12.41 13.01
N PHE A 319 -6.45 -13.12 13.92
CA PHE A 319 -5.68 -12.58 15.05
C PHE A 319 -6.44 -11.56 15.93
N GLY A 320 -7.78 -11.63 15.96
CA GLY A 320 -8.66 -10.68 16.66
C GLY A 320 -8.92 -9.38 15.89
N LEU A 321 -8.38 -9.22 14.67
CA LEU A 321 -8.57 -8.04 13.83
C LEU A 321 -9.98 -8.02 13.20
N ILE A 322 -10.90 -7.25 13.78
CA ILE A 322 -12.33 -7.22 13.42
C ILE A 322 -12.56 -7.06 11.91
N LYS A 323 -11.96 -6.08 11.25
CA LYS A 323 -11.94 -5.97 9.77
C LYS A 323 -10.78 -5.14 9.28
N GLY A 324 -10.17 -5.51 8.14
CA GLY A 324 -9.19 -4.64 7.50
C GLY A 324 -8.22 -5.33 6.54
N LYS A 325 -7.05 -4.69 6.44
CA LYS A 325 -5.91 -5.03 5.58
C LYS A 325 -4.61 -4.42 6.15
N SER A 326 -3.50 -4.56 5.43
CA SER A 326 -2.14 -4.05 5.71
C SER A 326 -1.15 -4.94 6.49
N PHE A 327 -1.44 -6.23 6.72
CA PHE A 327 -0.53 -7.19 7.35
C PHE A 327 0.10 -8.17 6.34
N PRO A 328 1.25 -8.82 6.67
CA PRO A 328 2.00 -9.61 5.70
C PRO A 328 1.51 -11.06 5.50
N PHE A 329 0.51 -11.49 6.26
CA PHE A 329 0.00 -12.87 6.30
C PHE A 329 -0.82 -13.24 5.06
N GLU A 330 -0.91 -14.53 4.72
CA GLU A 330 -1.51 -15.01 3.46
C GLU A 330 -2.90 -14.40 3.19
N PHE A 331 -3.74 -14.21 4.21
CA PHE A 331 -5.09 -13.64 4.07
C PHE A 331 -5.14 -12.21 3.49
N ASP A 332 -4.11 -11.39 3.75
CA ASP A 332 -4.01 -10.01 3.26
C ASP A 332 -3.23 -9.92 1.94
N VAL A 333 -2.34 -10.88 1.66
CA VAL A 333 -1.38 -10.81 0.54
C VAL A 333 -1.64 -11.78 -0.61
N ARG A 334 -2.35 -12.89 -0.38
CA ARG A 334 -2.74 -13.86 -1.42
C ARG A 334 -4.07 -13.45 -2.03
N VAL A 335 -4.18 -13.55 -3.35
CA VAL A 335 -5.35 -13.08 -4.11
C VAL A 335 -5.82 -14.15 -5.10
N PRO A 336 -7.11 -14.17 -5.49
CA PRO A 336 -7.55 -14.97 -6.62
C PRO A 336 -6.80 -14.57 -7.90
N PHE A 337 -6.46 -15.53 -8.76
CA PHE A 337 -5.90 -15.26 -10.08
C PHE A 337 -6.35 -16.32 -11.09
N LEU A 338 -7.24 -15.92 -12.00
CA LEU A 338 -7.77 -16.77 -13.07
C LEU A 338 -7.43 -16.15 -14.44
N LEU A 339 -7.15 -17.00 -15.42
CA LEU A 339 -6.76 -16.60 -16.77
C LEU A 339 -7.31 -17.55 -17.85
N ARG A 340 -8.27 -17.07 -18.65
CA ARG A 340 -8.75 -17.74 -19.88
C ARG A 340 -8.22 -17.01 -21.12
N GLY A 341 -7.96 -17.73 -22.21
CA GLY A 341 -7.62 -17.09 -23.48
C GLY A 341 -7.10 -18.02 -24.59
N PRO A 342 -6.73 -17.46 -25.75
CA PRO A 342 -6.31 -18.21 -26.94
C PRO A 342 -5.16 -19.20 -26.67
N GLY A 343 -5.41 -20.49 -26.92
CA GLY A 343 -4.42 -21.56 -26.76
C GLY A 343 -4.10 -21.95 -25.31
N ILE A 344 -4.87 -21.45 -24.33
CA ILE A 344 -4.78 -21.89 -22.94
C ILE A 344 -5.56 -23.20 -22.77
N GLU A 345 -4.98 -24.13 -22.02
CA GLU A 345 -5.58 -25.41 -21.63
C GLU A 345 -6.61 -25.20 -20.51
N ALA A 346 -7.81 -25.78 -20.68
CA ALA A 346 -8.96 -25.53 -19.80
C ALA A 346 -8.90 -26.38 -18.51
N GLY A 347 -9.29 -25.78 -17.37
CA GLY A 347 -9.37 -26.46 -16.08
C GLY A 347 -8.03 -26.75 -15.43
N LYS A 348 -6.96 -26.08 -15.88
CA LYS A 348 -5.59 -26.31 -15.43
C LYS A 348 -5.27 -25.47 -14.21
N SER A 349 -4.55 -26.03 -13.23
CA SER A 349 -4.10 -25.30 -12.04
C SER A 349 -2.57 -25.26 -12.01
N LEU A 350 -1.99 -24.07 -11.79
CA LEU A 350 -0.55 -23.82 -11.77
C LEU A 350 -0.08 -23.39 -10.37
N ASN A 351 1.15 -23.74 -10.03
CA ASN A 351 1.72 -23.64 -8.68
C ASN A 351 2.96 -22.73 -8.61
N GLU A 352 3.28 -22.06 -9.72
CA GLU A 352 4.32 -21.05 -9.84
C GLU A 352 3.86 -19.69 -9.29
N ILE A 353 4.77 -18.98 -8.63
CA ILE A 353 4.46 -17.71 -7.95
C ILE A 353 4.19 -16.59 -8.97
N VAL A 354 2.98 -16.04 -8.96
CA VAL A 354 2.59 -14.87 -9.78
C VAL A 354 2.33 -13.68 -8.89
N LEU A 355 2.81 -12.50 -9.28
CA LEU A 355 2.66 -11.26 -8.53
C LEU A 355 1.85 -10.21 -9.31
N ASN A 356 1.19 -9.29 -8.60
CA ASN A 356 0.57 -8.11 -9.20
C ASN A 356 1.50 -7.34 -10.18
N ILE A 357 2.80 -7.26 -9.88
CA ILE A 357 3.82 -6.63 -10.75
C ILE A 357 4.14 -7.41 -12.04
N ASP A 358 3.78 -8.69 -12.15
CA ASP A 358 4.01 -9.49 -13.36
C ASP A 358 2.96 -9.22 -14.45
N LEU A 359 1.79 -8.65 -14.08
CA LEU A 359 0.70 -8.36 -15.03
C LEU A 359 1.10 -7.34 -16.09
N ALA A 360 1.70 -6.22 -15.69
CA ALA A 360 2.16 -5.19 -16.63
C ALA A 360 3.09 -5.74 -17.74
N PRO A 361 4.22 -6.42 -17.44
CA PRO A 361 5.07 -7.01 -18.48
C PRO A 361 4.38 -8.16 -19.23
N THR A 362 3.44 -8.91 -18.62
CA THR A 362 2.64 -9.94 -19.31
C THR A 362 1.75 -9.32 -20.39
N PHE A 363 1.07 -8.20 -20.10
CA PHE A 363 0.22 -7.52 -21.08
C PHE A 363 1.04 -6.94 -22.24
N LEU A 364 2.26 -6.45 -21.96
CA LEU A 364 3.18 -5.98 -23.01
C LEU A 364 3.66 -7.14 -23.91
N ASP A 365 4.00 -8.28 -23.32
CA ASP A 365 4.41 -9.49 -24.06
C ASP A 365 3.28 -10.00 -24.98
N LEU A 366 2.03 -10.08 -24.48
CA LEU A 366 0.83 -10.39 -25.29
C LEU A 366 0.65 -9.43 -26.48
N ALA A 367 1.01 -8.16 -26.30
CA ALA A 367 0.91 -7.11 -27.31
C ALA A 367 2.10 -7.05 -28.29
N GLY A 368 3.12 -7.90 -28.12
CA GLY A 368 4.38 -7.86 -28.88
C GLY A 368 5.24 -6.63 -28.54
N VAL A 369 5.13 -6.11 -27.32
CA VAL A 369 5.86 -4.93 -26.82
C VAL A 369 6.93 -5.40 -25.83
N LYS A 370 8.19 -5.01 -26.06
CA LYS A 370 9.27 -5.32 -25.13
C LYS A 370 9.04 -4.60 -23.79
N ALA A 371 9.00 -5.34 -22.69
CA ALA A 371 8.92 -4.79 -21.35
C ALA A 371 10.13 -3.84 -21.07
N PRO A 372 9.89 -2.61 -20.57
CA PRO A 372 10.96 -1.70 -20.16
C PRO A 372 11.77 -2.26 -18.99
N SER A 373 13.08 -1.97 -18.95
CA SER A 373 14.01 -2.46 -17.92
C SER A 373 13.76 -1.91 -16.51
N GLN A 374 12.82 -0.97 -16.36
CA GLN A 374 12.37 -0.45 -15.06
C GLN A 374 11.34 -1.36 -14.38
N MET A 375 10.73 -2.32 -15.10
CA MET A 375 9.77 -3.26 -14.54
C MET A 375 10.51 -4.33 -13.74
N ASP A 376 10.13 -4.50 -12.48
CA ASP A 376 10.67 -5.49 -11.54
C ASP A 376 10.02 -6.87 -11.73
N GLY A 377 8.76 -6.89 -12.20
CA GLY A 377 8.03 -8.09 -12.57
C GLY A 377 8.45 -8.68 -13.92
N ARG A 378 7.90 -9.85 -14.26
CA ARG A 378 8.22 -10.61 -15.47
C ARG A 378 6.98 -11.23 -16.11
N SER A 379 6.97 -11.35 -17.44
CA SER A 379 5.88 -12.02 -18.16
C SER A 379 5.67 -13.46 -17.68
N ILE A 380 4.42 -13.83 -17.40
CA ILE A 380 4.01 -15.20 -17.03
C ILE A 380 3.75 -16.09 -18.26
N LEU A 381 3.72 -15.54 -19.48
CA LEU A 381 3.44 -16.29 -20.70
C LEU A 381 4.35 -17.52 -20.92
N PRO A 382 5.65 -17.52 -20.54
CA PRO A 382 6.49 -18.72 -20.63
C PRO A 382 5.95 -19.91 -19.82
N LEU A 383 5.34 -19.67 -18.65
CA LEU A 383 4.77 -20.72 -17.80
C LEU A 383 3.58 -21.40 -18.48
N ILE A 384 2.73 -20.59 -19.11
CA ILE A 384 1.51 -21.01 -19.79
C ILE A 384 1.84 -21.74 -21.11
N PHE A 385 2.75 -21.17 -21.90
CA PHE A 385 3.05 -21.61 -23.27
C PHE A 385 4.39 -22.35 -23.40
N ASN A 386 4.72 -23.23 -22.44
CA ASN A 386 5.97 -24.01 -22.44
C ASN A 386 5.98 -25.15 -23.48
N LYS A 387 5.87 -24.83 -24.77
CA LYS A 387 5.76 -25.78 -25.90
C LYS A 387 6.85 -26.84 -26.02
N ASN A 388 7.95 -26.72 -25.27
CA ASN A 388 9.12 -27.60 -25.34
C ASN A 388 9.40 -28.32 -24.01
N ASN A 389 8.52 -28.23 -23.00
CA ASN A 389 8.73 -28.73 -21.65
C ASN A 389 10.10 -28.36 -21.03
N LYS A 390 10.65 -27.20 -21.41
CA LYS A 390 11.95 -26.74 -20.89
C LYS A 390 11.79 -26.31 -19.44
N LYS A 391 12.76 -26.65 -18.58
CA LYS A 391 12.76 -26.22 -17.17
C LYS A 391 12.94 -24.70 -17.11
N ILE A 392 11.86 -23.97 -16.84
CA ILE A 392 11.87 -22.50 -16.74
C ILE A 392 12.49 -22.11 -15.40
N LYS A 393 13.51 -21.24 -15.40
CA LYS A 393 14.03 -20.63 -14.17
C LYS A 393 13.08 -19.51 -13.72
N TRP A 394 12.03 -19.91 -13.03
CA TRP A 394 11.11 -19.01 -12.34
C TRP A 394 11.61 -18.63 -10.94
N LYS A 395 11.01 -17.61 -10.34
CA LYS A 395 11.28 -17.16 -8.96
C LYS A 395 10.59 -18.09 -7.95
N ASP A 396 11.25 -18.31 -6.81
CA ASP A 396 10.63 -18.94 -5.63
C ASP A 396 10.51 -17.99 -4.43
N THR A 397 11.17 -16.83 -4.49
CA THR A 397 11.25 -15.87 -3.38
C THR A 397 10.87 -14.49 -3.88
N PHE A 398 10.03 -13.78 -3.14
CA PHE A 398 9.61 -12.42 -3.46
C PHE A 398 9.50 -11.53 -2.21
N LEU A 399 9.52 -10.21 -2.44
CA LEU A 399 9.29 -9.21 -1.41
C LEU A 399 7.80 -8.95 -1.21
N ILE A 400 7.37 -8.81 0.04
CA ILE A 400 6.14 -8.13 0.44
C ILE A 400 6.56 -6.93 1.28
N GLU A 401 6.05 -5.73 0.99
CA GLU A 401 6.35 -4.53 1.79
C GLU A 401 5.09 -3.73 2.14
N SER A 402 5.04 -3.24 3.37
CA SER A 402 4.11 -2.19 3.81
C SER A 402 4.91 -1.03 4.35
N SER A 403 4.53 0.19 3.97
CA SER A 403 5.20 1.41 4.38
C SER A 403 4.21 2.47 4.86
N GLY A 404 3.74 2.25 6.08
CA GLY A 404 3.46 3.39 6.96
C GLY A 404 4.65 4.37 6.93
N ARG A 405 4.35 5.67 6.98
CA ARG A 405 5.24 6.76 6.55
C ARG A 405 6.70 6.53 6.97
N ARG A 406 7.55 6.24 5.98
CA ARG A 406 9.01 6.29 6.16
C ARG A 406 9.37 7.72 6.55
N GLU A 407 9.73 7.95 7.81
CA GLU A 407 10.44 9.17 8.18
C GLU A 407 11.74 9.23 7.36
N THR A 408 12.17 10.44 7.01
CA THR A 408 13.12 10.65 5.90
C THR A 408 14.42 9.84 6.07
N PRO A 409 15.05 9.33 4.99
CA PRO A 409 16.16 8.36 5.05
C PRO A 409 17.35 8.71 5.96
N HIS A 410 17.50 9.98 6.34
CA HIS A 410 18.53 10.48 7.25
C HIS A 410 18.39 10.01 8.72
N LEU A 411 17.27 9.40 9.11
CA LEU A 411 17.08 8.82 10.45
C LEU A 411 17.43 7.33 10.52
N GLN A 412 17.23 6.58 9.42
CA GLN A 412 17.42 5.12 9.40
C GLN A 412 18.88 4.70 9.63
N THR A 413 19.86 5.48 9.16
CA THR A 413 21.29 5.20 9.41
C THR A 413 21.61 5.20 10.90
N LYS A 414 21.21 6.25 11.63
CA LYS A 414 21.49 6.38 13.06
C LYS A 414 20.84 5.27 13.90
N GLN A 415 19.64 4.85 13.53
CA GLN A 415 18.88 3.84 14.30
C GLN A 415 19.36 2.40 14.03
N HIS A 416 19.94 2.12 12.86
CA HIS A 416 20.66 0.86 12.62
C HIS A 416 22.06 0.88 13.26
N GLU A 417 22.77 2.01 13.24
CA GLU A 417 24.07 2.16 13.91
C GLU A 417 23.96 1.97 15.44
N SER A 418 22.94 2.51 16.09
CA SER A 418 22.70 2.28 17.53
C SER A 418 22.47 0.81 17.87
N ASN A 419 21.73 0.07 17.04
CA ASN A 419 21.38 -1.32 17.32
C ASN A 419 22.57 -2.27 17.09
N LEU A 420 23.49 -1.94 16.17
CA LEU A 420 24.75 -2.67 16.00
C LEU A 420 25.73 -2.42 17.17
N LEU A 421 25.71 -1.23 17.77
CA LEU A 421 26.56 -0.91 18.93
C LEU A 421 26.14 -1.65 20.21
N GLN A 422 24.89 -2.09 20.32
CA GLN A 422 24.39 -2.87 21.46
C GLN A 422 24.98 -4.29 21.56
N TYR A 423 25.62 -4.79 20.49
CA TYR A 423 26.34 -6.08 20.45
C TYR A 423 27.87 -5.91 20.36
N SER A 424 28.41 -4.82 20.93
CA SER A 424 29.85 -4.57 20.95
C SER A 424 30.57 -5.30 22.10
N VAL A 425 31.14 -6.46 21.81
CA VAL A 425 32.07 -7.15 22.73
C VAL A 425 33.31 -6.26 22.96
N PRO A 426 33.78 -6.07 24.21
CA PRO A 426 34.98 -5.26 24.49
C PRO A 426 36.22 -5.81 23.80
N ARG A 427 36.86 -4.99 22.96
CA ARG A 427 38.19 -5.29 22.40
C ARG A 427 39.27 -4.90 23.40
N ASN A 428 39.84 -5.89 24.09
CA ASN A 428 41.19 -5.82 24.62
C ASN A 428 42.11 -6.65 23.73
N SER A 429 43.14 -6.02 23.19
CA SER A 429 44.27 -6.69 22.54
C SER A 429 45.35 -6.97 23.57
N ASP A 430 45.74 -8.24 23.74
CA ASP A 430 47.08 -8.71 23.42
C ASP A 430 47.34 -10.17 23.87
N LEU A 431 48.30 -10.80 23.20
CA LEU A 431 48.88 -12.14 23.41
C LEU A 431 48.04 -13.39 23.00
N PRO A 432 48.70 -14.50 22.57
CA PRO A 432 48.02 -15.63 21.93
C PRO A 432 48.22 -16.97 22.67
N LEU A 433 47.15 -17.57 23.23
CA LEU A 433 47.22 -18.87 23.92
C LEU A 433 46.07 -19.82 23.59
N ASN A 434 46.21 -21.07 24.04
CA ASN A 434 45.66 -22.27 23.42
C ASN A 434 44.15 -22.51 23.65
N TYR A 435 43.53 -23.25 22.71
CA TYR A 435 42.09 -23.56 22.66
C TYR A 435 41.57 -24.35 23.89
N THR A 436 42.45 -24.91 24.72
CA THR A 436 42.11 -25.81 25.83
C THR A 436 41.70 -25.09 27.12
N ASP A 437 42.24 -23.89 27.38
CA ASP A 437 42.00 -23.20 28.66
C ASP A 437 40.68 -22.40 28.70
N PHE A 438 40.14 -22.04 27.54
CA PHE A 438 38.89 -21.27 27.45
C PHE A 438 37.70 -22.02 28.09
N ASN A 439 37.63 -23.35 27.89
CA ASN A 439 36.62 -24.20 28.52
C ASN A 439 36.80 -24.29 30.04
N ASN A 440 38.04 -24.32 30.53
CA ASN A 440 38.33 -24.34 31.97
C ASN A 440 37.97 -23.01 32.65
N ALA A 441 38.09 -21.87 31.94
CA ALA A 441 37.63 -20.57 32.40
C ALA A 441 36.09 -20.51 32.47
N LEU A 442 35.39 -20.95 31.42
CA LEU A 442 33.93 -21.00 31.35
C LEU A 442 33.31 -21.85 32.48
N VAL A 443 33.88 -23.03 32.75
CA VAL A 443 33.42 -23.91 33.85
C VAL A 443 33.70 -23.32 35.24
N ARG A 444 34.72 -22.47 35.40
CA ARG A 444 34.94 -21.70 36.64
C ARG A 444 33.97 -20.53 36.80
N TRP A 445 33.61 -19.86 35.71
CA TRP A 445 32.65 -18.77 35.71
C TRP A 445 31.24 -19.27 36.12
N PHE A 446 30.73 -20.31 35.44
CA PHE A 446 29.45 -20.95 35.79
C PHE A 446 29.35 -21.48 37.24
N LYS A 447 30.48 -21.80 37.88
CA LYS A 447 30.51 -22.28 39.27
C LYS A 447 30.54 -21.18 40.33
N ASN A 448 30.70 -19.91 39.95
CA ASN A 448 30.66 -18.79 40.89
C ASN A 448 29.28 -18.13 41.00
N ASP A 449 28.53 -17.98 39.90
CA ASP A 449 27.19 -17.37 39.94
C ASP A 449 26.15 -18.23 40.69
N LEU A 450 26.36 -19.55 40.78
CA LEU A 450 25.52 -20.47 41.56
C LEU A 450 25.66 -20.33 43.10
N LYS A 451 26.29 -19.27 43.62
CA LYS A 451 26.42 -19.00 45.07
C LYS A 451 25.38 -18.04 45.66
N HIS A 452 24.58 -17.34 44.85
CA HIS A 452 23.66 -16.30 45.35
C HIS A 452 22.17 -16.67 45.33
N LEU A 453 21.81 -17.94 45.07
CA LEU A 453 20.44 -18.44 45.23
C LEU A 453 20.40 -19.62 46.20
N ARG A 454 20.22 -19.31 47.49
CA ARG A 454 19.67 -20.23 48.49
C ARG A 454 18.32 -19.68 48.98
N PRO A 455 17.21 -20.41 48.83
CA PRO A 455 16.00 -20.11 49.59
C PRO A 455 16.20 -20.61 51.04
N ASN A 456 15.91 -19.76 52.02
CA ASN A 456 15.56 -20.21 53.37
C ASN A 456 14.03 -20.15 53.51
N SER A 457 13.46 -21.16 54.16
CA SER A 457 12.02 -21.35 54.34
C SER A 457 11.58 -21.14 55.79
N ASN A 458 10.28 -21.31 56.05
CA ASN A 458 9.60 -21.23 57.36
C ASN A 458 9.42 -19.76 57.84
N GLU A 459 8.37 -19.32 58.55
CA GLU A 459 7.26 -19.93 59.33
C GLU A 459 5.98 -19.06 59.12
N ASP A 460 4.71 -19.48 59.25
CA ASP A 460 4.04 -20.79 59.45
C ASP A 460 2.59 -20.75 58.86
N ILE A 461 1.85 -21.86 58.95
CA ILE A 461 0.50 -22.18 58.42
C ILE A 461 -0.66 -21.48 59.17
N LYS A 462 -1.72 -21.08 58.46
CA LYS A 462 -3.13 -21.45 58.79
C LYS A 462 -4.17 -21.16 57.70
N ILE A 463 -5.12 -22.11 57.60
CA ILE A 463 -6.33 -22.08 56.77
C ILE A 463 -7.52 -21.83 57.70
N ASN A 464 -8.58 -21.16 57.23
CA ASN A 464 -9.94 -21.43 57.70
C ASN A 464 -10.98 -20.96 56.67
N ASP A 465 -11.99 -21.77 56.41
CA ASP A 465 -13.16 -21.42 55.59
C ASP A 465 -14.18 -20.59 56.40
N ASN A 466 -14.94 -19.72 55.75
CA ASN A 466 -16.40 -19.88 55.55
C ASN A 466 -17.11 -18.58 55.08
N ASN A 467 -18.07 -18.79 54.16
CA ASN A 467 -19.36 -18.09 54.01
C ASN A 467 -19.53 -16.60 53.59
N ASP A 468 -20.53 -16.46 52.71
CA ASP A 468 -21.58 -15.43 52.59
C ASP A 468 -21.26 -13.95 52.27
N GLY A 469 -21.82 -13.49 51.13
CA GLY A 469 -22.87 -12.46 51.22
C GLY A 469 -22.61 -11.05 50.68
N ASN A 470 -22.91 -10.85 49.39
CA ASN A 470 -23.45 -9.61 48.77
C ASN A 470 -22.64 -8.28 48.71
N ASP A 471 -23.04 -7.53 47.68
CA ASP A 471 -23.15 -6.06 47.56
C ASP A 471 -21.96 -5.09 47.33
N PHE A 472 -22.10 -4.39 46.19
CA PHE A 472 -21.90 -2.95 45.95
C PHE A 472 -20.51 -2.25 46.11
N LEU A 473 -19.94 -1.95 44.93
CA LEU A 473 -19.49 -0.61 44.45
C LEU A 473 -18.42 0.24 45.19
N LEU A 474 -17.61 0.88 44.33
CA LEU A 474 -16.96 2.20 44.44
C LEU A 474 -15.63 2.38 45.21
N ASN A 475 -14.69 2.98 44.46
CA ASN A 475 -13.64 3.93 44.86
C ASN A 475 -12.48 3.48 45.78
N ASN A 476 -11.37 3.11 45.14
CA ASN A 476 -10.04 3.33 45.70
C ASN A 476 -9.65 4.83 45.66
N MET A 477 -9.59 5.50 46.81
CA MET A 477 -8.74 6.68 47.02
C MET A 477 -8.29 6.79 48.48
N VAL A 478 -7.07 6.37 48.77
CA VAL A 478 -6.28 6.89 49.91
C VAL A 478 -4.93 7.35 49.38
N THR A 479 -4.57 8.60 49.70
CA THR A 479 -3.29 9.19 49.32
C THR A 479 -2.30 9.05 50.47
N HIS A 480 -1.01 8.94 50.16
CA HIS A 480 0.03 9.40 51.08
C HIS A 480 1.01 10.32 50.37
N LYS A 481 1.21 11.51 50.96
CA LYS A 481 2.10 12.57 50.47
C LYS A 481 3.54 12.30 50.91
N VAL A 482 4.48 12.83 50.14
CA VAL A 482 5.76 13.32 50.67
C VAL A 482 5.83 14.83 50.39
N THR A 483 6.27 15.60 51.40
CA THR A 483 6.49 17.06 51.33
C THR A 483 7.92 17.35 50.80
N SER A 484 8.42 18.55 50.45
CA SER A 484 8.13 19.96 50.75
C SER A 484 8.87 20.86 49.71
N GLN A 485 8.84 22.20 49.60
CA GLN A 485 8.07 23.29 50.23
C GLN A 485 8.18 24.58 49.37
N LYS A 486 7.32 25.59 49.64
CA LYS A 486 7.48 27.05 49.45
C LYS A 486 8.20 27.61 48.19
N THR A 487 7.39 28.25 47.34
CA THR A 487 7.75 29.20 46.28
C THR A 487 8.52 30.44 46.76
N ILE A 488 9.50 30.92 45.97
CA ILE A 488 10.06 32.28 46.04
C ILE A 488 10.09 32.90 44.62
N ARG A 489 9.81 34.21 44.51
CA ARG A 489 9.84 34.97 43.24
C ARG A 489 11.18 35.70 43.04
N ARG A 490 11.86 35.53 41.90
CA ARG A 490 12.32 36.61 40.99
C ARG A 490 13.17 36.11 39.81
N LEU A 491 13.08 36.87 38.69
CA LEU A 491 14.11 37.17 37.67
C LEU A 491 15.18 36.08 37.41
N ASP A 492 15.23 35.48 36.23
CA ASP A 492 15.71 36.19 35.03
C ASP A 492 14.96 35.81 33.72
N ARG A 493 14.56 36.84 32.94
CA ARG A 493 14.09 36.69 31.55
C ARG A 493 15.10 37.37 30.62
N ASN A 494 15.73 36.59 29.73
CA ASN A 494 16.65 37.10 28.72
C ASN A 494 15.97 38.14 27.81
N LYS A 495 16.43 39.39 27.88
CA LYS A 495 15.98 40.46 26.98
C LYS A 495 16.68 40.35 25.62
N LEU A 496 16.06 39.68 24.66
CA LEU A 496 16.48 39.72 23.26
C LEU A 496 16.33 41.14 22.71
N LYS A 497 17.45 41.87 22.61
CA LYS A 497 17.51 43.20 21.98
C LYS A 497 17.74 43.06 20.47
N CYS A 498 16.72 43.35 19.67
CA CYS A 498 16.92 43.60 18.24
C CYS A 498 17.48 45.01 18.03
N ILE A 499 18.70 45.12 17.51
CA ILE A 499 19.32 46.39 17.11
C ILE A 499 19.06 46.60 15.61
N PHE A 500 18.52 47.76 15.23
CA PHE A 500 18.26 48.11 13.84
C PHE A 500 19.39 48.97 13.25
N GLY A 501 19.90 48.58 12.09
CA GLY A 501 20.67 49.48 11.22
C GLY A 501 19.81 50.63 10.70
N ASN A 502 20.46 51.73 10.31
CA ASN A 502 19.88 53.05 10.02
C ASN A 502 18.52 53.07 9.28
N LYS A 503 17.64 53.97 9.76
CA LYS A 503 16.31 54.38 9.22
C LYS A 503 15.91 53.71 7.89
N LEU A 504 15.15 52.62 8.00
CA LEU A 504 14.36 52.08 6.88
C LEU A 504 12.89 52.42 7.09
N ALA A 505 12.35 53.31 6.25
CA ALA A 505 10.91 53.52 6.13
C ALA A 505 10.27 52.33 5.39
N CYS A 506 9.13 51.86 5.89
CA CYS A 506 8.39 50.76 5.28
C CYS A 506 7.45 51.28 4.19
N ARG A 507 7.39 50.57 3.05
CA ARG A 507 6.35 50.80 2.04
C ARG A 507 5.21 49.80 2.21
N HIS A 508 3.97 50.26 1.99
CA HIS A 508 2.78 49.42 1.96
C HIS A 508 2.98 48.10 1.18
N LYS A 509 2.59 46.96 1.78
CA LYS A 509 2.75 45.57 1.24
C LYS A 509 4.20 45.10 1.00
N GLN A 510 5.23 45.87 1.37
CA GLN A 510 6.62 45.42 1.27
C GLN A 510 6.83 44.13 2.08
N LYS A 511 7.48 43.14 1.47
CA LYS A 511 7.93 41.93 2.16
C LYS A 511 9.23 42.24 2.90
N LEU A 512 9.18 42.22 4.22
CA LEU A 512 10.37 42.06 5.05
C LEU A 512 10.62 40.56 5.25
N ILE A 513 11.87 40.21 5.51
CA ILE A 513 12.31 38.82 5.73
C ILE A 513 12.79 38.75 7.20
N CYS A 514 12.77 37.55 7.79
CA CYS A 514 12.91 37.34 9.23
C CYS A 514 13.67 36.03 9.55
N ARG A 515 14.65 36.05 10.49
CA ARG A 515 15.46 34.88 10.89
C ARG A 515 15.04 34.39 12.26
N THR A 516 14.89 33.09 12.34
CA THR A 516 14.56 32.34 13.55
C THR A 516 15.80 32.04 14.41
N ASP A 517 15.62 31.91 15.72
CA ASP A 517 16.59 31.26 16.60
C ASP A 517 16.79 29.78 16.20
N SER A 518 15.81 29.17 15.52
CA SER A 518 15.93 27.89 14.80
C SER A 518 16.53 28.02 13.38
N ALA A 519 17.29 29.08 13.13
CA ALA A 519 18.11 29.39 11.94
C ALA A 519 17.42 29.42 10.55
N LYS A 520 16.11 29.17 10.45
CA LYS A 520 15.35 29.30 9.19
C LYS A 520 14.99 30.77 8.87
N TRP A 521 14.55 31.01 7.63
CA TRP A 521 14.15 32.33 7.13
C TRP A 521 12.64 32.35 6.77
N ARG A 522 11.90 33.44 7.07
CA ARG A 522 10.46 33.62 6.72
C ARG A 522 10.13 35.02 6.18
N ASN A 523 9.02 35.16 5.45
CA ASN A 523 8.53 36.41 4.84
C ASN A 523 7.35 37.00 5.63
N TYR A 524 7.35 38.32 5.84
CA TYR A 524 6.32 39.09 6.55
C TYR A 524 5.92 40.34 5.76
N LYS A 525 4.66 40.77 5.80
CA LYS A 525 4.17 41.97 5.09
C LYS A 525 3.96 43.13 6.05
N CYS A 526 4.47 44.31 5.71
CA CYS A 526 4.17 45.54 6.45
C CYS A 526 2.82 46.15 6.02
N ARG A 527 2.06 46.64 7.00
CA ARG A 527 0.93 47.57 6.83
C ARG A 527 1.34 48.95 7.37
N GLU A 528 0.79 49.99 6.76
CA GLU A 528 0.81 51.35 7.30
C GLU A 528 -0.49 51.57 8.09
N GLU A 529 -0.39 52.11 9.30
CA GLU A 529 -1.51 52.80 9.94
C GLU A 529 -1.48 54.27 9.55
N LYS A 530 -2.57 54.80 9.00
CA LYS A 530 -2.77 56.25 8.92
C LYS A 530 -3.37 56.74 10.23
N ASN A 531 -2.81 57.80 10.80
CA ASN A 531 -3.54 58.70 11.68
C ASN A 531 -3.11 60.15 11.43
N THR A 532 -3.91 61.12 11.88
CA THR A 532 -4.12 62.39 11.16
C THR A 532 -3.06 63.49 11.32
N ASN A 533 -2.02 63.30 12.14
CA ASN A 533 -0.93 64.27 12.30
C ASN A 533 0.40 63.70 11.77
N GLY A 534 0.97 64.36 10.76
CA GLY A 534 2.01 63.81 9.87
C GLY A 534 3.43 63.72 10.44
N ASN A 535 3.66 62.79 11.37
CA ASN A 535 5.00 62.36 11.79
C ASN A 535 5.25 60.88 11.41
N GLU A 536 6.46 60.57 10.92
CA GLU A 536 6.84 59.21 10.51
C GLU A 536 6.88 58.23 11.71
N LYS A 537 6.05 57.17 11.68
CA LYS A 537 6.19 56.02 12.59
C LYS A 537 7.22 55.00 12.04
N PRO A 538 8.01 54.32 12.88
CA PRO A 538 8.91 53.24 12.46
C PRO A 538 8.14 51.99 11.99
N CYS A 539 8.79 51.14 11.19
CA CYS A 539 8.27 49.84 10.76
C CYS A 539 7.86 48.96 11.96
N ILE A 540 6.60 48.55 12.02
CA ILE A 540 6.12 47.51 12.93
C ILE A 540 6.13 46.17 12.18
N CYS A 541 6.77 45.16 12.77
CA CYS A 541 6.71 43.79 12.27
C CYS A 541 5.71 43.00 13.13
N PHE A 542 4.80 42.29 12.47
CA PHE A 542 3.77 41.46 13.12
C PHE A 542 4.19 39.99 13.04
N THR A 543 4.14 39.26 14.15
CA THR A 543 4.36 37.81 14.22
C THR A 543 3.09 37.10 14.71
N SER A 544 3.18 35.79 14.92
CA SER A 544 2.13 34.95 15.53
C SER A 544 1.70 35.41 16.92
N GLU A 545 2.58 36.11 17.63
CA GLU A 545 2.38 36.57 19.02
C GLU A 545 2.20 38.10 19.13
N GLY A 546 1.95 38.78 18.00
CA GLY A 546 1.59 40.21 17.97
C GLY A 546 2.61 41.16 17.33
N PRO A 547 2.44 42.48 17.53
CA PRO A 547 3.33 43.51 16.97
C PRO A 547 4.62 43.68 17.79
N ILE A 548 5.78 43.51 17.17
CA ILE A 548 7.07 43.85 17.77
C ILE A 548 7.29 45.36 17.66
N PHE A 549 7.37 46.05 18.80
CA PHE A 549 7.76 47.46 18.88
C PHE A 549 9.26 47.60 19.24
N PRO A 550 10.04 48.40 18.49
CA PRO A 550 11.43 48.69 18.87
C PRO A 550 11.48 49.65 20.07
N SER A 551 12.07 49.19 21.17
CA SER A 551 12.65 50.10 22.16
C SER A 551 14.06 50.50 21.68
N TYR A 552 14.56 51.72 21.88
CA TYR A 552 14.40 52.56 23.06
C TYR A 552 14.54 54.06 22.71
N TRP A 553 13.73 54.94 23.27
CA TRP A 553 14.03 56.38 23.33
C TRP A 553 14.76 56.69 24.64
N LEU A 554 16.06 56.98 24.58
CA LEU A 554 16.74 57.80 25.59
C LEU A 554 18.11 58.30 25.08
N LYS A 555 18.18 59.62 24.87
CA LYS A 555 19.36 60.51 24.87
C LYS A 555 20.74 59.89 24.57
N ASN A 556 21.32 60.27 23.43
CA ASN A 556 22.30 61.36 23.44
C ASN A 556 22.58 61.96 22.05
N LYS A 557 23.28 63.10 22.01
CA LYS A 557 23.47 63.96 20.83
C LYS A 557 24.69 63.52 19.99
N GLN A 558 24.53 63.38 18.67
CA GLN A 558 25.13 64.23 17.61
C GLN A 558 25.10 63.53 16.22
N PRO A 559 25.11 64.29 15.10
CA PRO A 559 25.01 63.73 13.75
C PRO A 559 26.39 63.59 13.07
N LEU A 560 26.55 62.54 12.24
CA LEU A 560 27.62 62.43 11.24
C LEU A 560 27.06 61.90 9.90
N SER A 561 27.86 62.05 8.84
CA SER A 561 27.39 62.28 7.47
C SER A 561 27.37 61.07 6.53
N MET A 562 26.87 61.30 5.31
CA MET A 562 26.79 60.37 4.18
C MET A 562 28.12 59.65 3.87
N ASN A 563 28.09 58.33 3.60
CA ASN A 563 28.22 57.80 2.23
C ASN A 563 28.13 56.26 2.09
N GLN A 564 27.99 55.82 0.83
CA GLN A 564 28.39 54.53 0.23
C GLN A 564 27.64 53.18 0.48
N SER A 565 27.37 52.54 -0.67
CA SER A 565 27.37 51.09 -1.01
C SER A 565 26.48 50.03 -0.31
N LYS A 566 25.58 49.48 -1.15
CA LYS A 566 25.32 48.03 -1.45
C LYS A 566 25.00 47.03 -0.32
N ASN A 567 23.89 46.30 -0.55
CA ASN A 567 23.55 44.93 -0.12
C ASN A 567 23.83 44.50 1.33
N GLU A 568 22.76 44.28 2.11
CA GLU A 568 22.63 43.05 2.92
C GLU A 568 21.17 42.77 3.37
N HIS A 569 20.96 41.68 4.10
CA HIS A 569 19.68 41.00 4.28
C HIS A 569 18.92 41.37 5.59
N LYS A 570 17.62 41.05 5.70
CA LYS A 570 16.68 41.53 6.77
C LYS A 570 16.12 40.35 7.60
N TYR A 571 16.14 40.38 8.96
CA TYR A 571 15.98 39.18 9.82
C TYR A 571 15.58 39.34 11.36
N CYS A 572 14.39 38.86 11.86
CA CYS A 572 13.98 38.71 13.32
C CYS A 572 13.00 37.49 13.66
N HIS A 573 12.64 37.19 14.94
CA HIS A 573 11.63 36.16 15.41
C HIS A 573 11.04 36.39 16.86
N CYS A 574 10.16 35.50 17.41
CA CYS A 574 9.45 35.65 18.72
C CYS A 574 9.22 34.33 19.56
N ALA A 575 8.67 34.45 20.80
CA ALA A 575 8.15 33.37 21.69
C ALA A 575 6.99 33.82 22.66
N ASN A 576 6.30 32.85 23.30
CA ASN A 576 4.84 32.73 23.57
C ASN A 576 4.21 33.17 24.96
N ASP A 577 2.86 33.04 25.05
CA ASP A 577 1.92 32.90 26.22
C ASP A 577 1.61 34.13 27.13
N GLU A 578 0.39 34.37 27.69
CA GLU A 578 -0.87 33.57 27.78
C GLU A 578 -2.15 34.46 28.01
N GLU A 579 -3.34 33.83 28.07
CA GLU A 579 -4.71 34.35 28.42
C GLU A 579 -5.47 35.27 27.43
N GLU A 580 -6.81 35.32 27.58
CA GLU A 580 -7.79 35.63 26.52
C GLU A 580 -8.54 36.97 26.70
N GLU A 581 -8.92 37.64 25.58
CA GLU A 581 -10.35 37.94 25.35
C GLU A 581 -10.71 38.29 23.87
N THR A 582 -11.74 37.60 23.38
CA THR A 582 -12.66 37.89 22.26
C THR A 582 -12.32 38.96 21.19
N PHE A 583 -11.64 38.55 20.10
CA PHE A 583 -11.67 39.32 18.84
C PHE A 583 -12.80 38.87 17.90
N LYS A 584 -13.55 39.84 17.33
CA LYS A 584 -14.62 39.57 16.37
C LYS A 584 -14.06 39.10 15.03
N LEU A 585 -14.53 37.95 14.56
CA LEU A 585 -14.14 37.34 13.29
C LEU A 585 -14.63 38.16 12.09
N GLU A 586 -13.90 38.06 10.97
CA GLU A 586 -14.46 38.27 9.62
C GLU A 586 -15.72 37.39 9.45
N PRO A 587 -16.69 37.77 8.59
CA PRO A 587 -17.94 37.01 8.46
C PRO A 587 -17.63 35.54 8.15
N ARG A 588 -17.93 34.67 9.11
CA ARG A 588 -17.94 33.23 8.90
C ARG A 588 -18.81 32.97 7.67
N VAL A 589 -18.35 32.13 6.76
CA VAL A 589 -19.28 31.30 5.97
C VAL A 589 -20.11 30.59 7.02
N ASP A 590 -21.38 30.97 7.15
CA ASP A 590 -22.19 30.49 8.26
C ASP A 590 -22.59 29.05 7.96
N LEU A 591 -21.73 28.13 8.40
CA LEU A 591 -21.88 26.70 8.30
C LEU A 591 -23.32 26.36 8.66
N ASN A 592 -24.05 25.68 7.77
CA ASN A 592 -25.44 25.38 8.04
C ASN A 592 -25.54 24.54 9.35
N GLU A 593 -26.70 24.55 10.00
CA GLU A 593 -26.80 23.84 11.29
C GLU A 593 -26.49 22.35 11.15
N GLU A 594 -26.73 21.73 9.99
CA GLU A 594 -26.26 20.37 9.68
C GLU A 594 -24.74 20.23 9.76
N GLU A 595 -23.96 21.17 9.23
CA GLU A 595 -22.50 21.14 9.23
C GLU A 595 -21.92 21.51 10.60
N LYS A 596 -22.53 22.44 11.34
CA LYS A 596 -22.20 22.70 12.76
C LYS A 596 -22.47 21.45 13.62
N ILE A 597 -23.60 20.79 13.42
CA ILE A 597 -23.96 19.51 14.07
C ILE A 597 -22.99 18.41 13.63
N ARG A 598 -22.61 18.35 12.34
CA ARG A 598 -21.64 17.38 11.80
C ARG A 598 -20.27 17.55 12.45
N LEU A 599 -19.76 18.77 12.57
CA LEU A 599 -18.48 19.06 13.21
C LEU A 599 -18.50 18.81 14.72
N LYS A 600 -19.62 19.11 15.42
CA LYS A 600 -19.80 18.71 16.83
C LYS A 600 -19.86 17.19 17.00
N LYS A 601 -20.60 16.48 16.14
CA LYS A 601 -20.64 15.00 16.12
C LYS A 601 -19.26 14.43 15.79
N GLN A 602 -18.53 15.02 14.86
CA GLN A 602 -17.18 14.60 14.48
C GLN A 602 -16.22 14.75 15.66
N LYS A 603 -16.13 15.93 16.30
CA LYS A 603 -15.28 16.10 17.50
C LYS A 603 -15.62 15.10 18.61
N LYS A 604 -16.91 14.93 18.92
CA LYS A 604 -17.32 13.96 19.95
C LYS A 604 -17.06 12.50 19.56
N ARG A 605 -16.97 12.18 18.26
CA ARG A 605 -16.52 10.87 17.75
C ARG A 605 -15.00 10.73 17.81
N GLU A 606 -14.26 11.79 17.52
CA GLU A 606 -12.80 11.87 17.67
C GLU A 606 -12.36 11.79 19.15
N GLU A 607 -13.23 12.14 20.10
CA GLU A 607 -13.03 11.94 21.54
C GLU A 607 -13.33 10.49 22.02
N ILE A 608 -14.23 9.77 21.33
CA ILE A 608 -14.70 8.42 21.73
C ILE A 608 -13.99 7.30 20.96
N CYS A 609 -13.56 7.55 19.73
CA CYS A 609 -12.98 6.57 18.80
C CYS A 609 -11.56 6.99 18.38
N HIS A 610 -10.68 7.15 19.36
CA HIS A 610 -9.30 7.58 19.18
C HIS A 610 -8.35 6.81 20.10
N HIS A 611 -7.18 6.48 19.56
CA HIS A 611 -6.06 5.89 20.29
C HIS A 611 -4.77 6.48 19.75
N GLU A 612 -3.90 7.02 20.62
CA GLU A 612 -2.79 7.92 20.27
C GLU A 612 -1.85 7.41 19.15
N ARG A 613 -1.75 6.08 18.99
CA ARG A 613 -0.81 5.43 18.07
C ARG A 613 -1.49 4.60 16.98
N MET A 614 -2.83 4.60 16.89
CA MET A 614 -3.58 3.72 15.97
C MET A 614 -4.64 4.48 15.16
N THR A 615 -4.82 4.05 13.92
CA THR A 615 -5.95 4.46 13.07
C THR A 615 -7.19 3.68 13.54
N CYS A 616 -8.14 4.42 14.09
CA CYS A 616 -9.43 3.90 14.52
C CYS A 616 -10.50 4.09 13.43
N PHE A 617 -11.49 3.19 13.43
CA PHE A 617 -12.64 3.22 12.55
C PHE A 617 -13.93 3.02 13.36
N GLU A 618 -15.00 3.71 12.97
CA GLU A 618 -16.33 3.60 13.57
C GLU A 618 -17.25 2.79 12.64
N HIS A 619 -18.04 1.89 13.20
CA HIS A 619 -19.19 1.28 12.53
C HIS A 619 -20.47 1.55 13.34
N ASN A 620 -21.60 1.68 12.65
CA ASN A 620 -22.90 2.01 13.24
C ASN A 620 -24.05 1.52 12.32
N ASN A 621 -25.28 1.54 12.83
CA ASN A 621 -26.48 1.02 12.15
C ASN A 621 -26.80 1.72 10.81
N ASP A 622 -26.23 2.90 10.54
CA ASP A 622 -26.40 3.67 9.29
C ASP A 622 -25.32 3.39 8.23
N HIS A 623 -24.33 2.54 8.54
CA HIS A 623 -23.19 2.25 7.64
C HIS A 623 -23.61 1.44 6.40
N TRP A 624 -24.52 0.47 6.55
CA TRP A 624 -25.11 -0.28 5.43
C TRP A 624 -26.52 0.22 5.10
N ARG A 625 -26.76 0.40 3.81
CA ARG A 625 -28.03 0.84 3.22
C ARG A 625 -28.85 -0.36 2.77
N THR A 626 -28.23 -1.37 2.16
CA THR A 626 -28.94 -2.57 1.71
C THR A 626 -28.94 -3.67 2.77
N ALA A 627 -30.06 -4.40 2.88
CA ALA A 627 -30.22 -5.45 3.89
C ALA A 627 -29.22 -6.61 3.68
N PRO A 628 -28.93 -7.42 4.72
CA PRO A 628 -29.23 -7.16 6.14
C PRO A 628 -28.47 -5.93 6.67
N LYS A 629 -29.06 -5.23 7.65
CA LYS A 629 -28.43 -4.08 8.30
C LYS A 629 -27.85 -4.46 9.65
N TRP A 630 -26.80 -3.75 10.07
CA TRP A 630 -26.28 -3.85 11.43
C TRP A 630 -27.26 -3.22 12.43
N THR A 631 -27.53 -3.93 13.53
CA THR A 631 -28.47 -3.49 14.59
C THR A 631 -27.79 -3.30 15.94
N GLY A 632 -26.64 -3.92 16.19
CA GLY A 632 -25.93 -3.97 17.48
C GLY A 632 -25.29 -2.66 17.97
N GLY A 633 -25.64 -1.51 17.38
CA GLY A 633 -25.24 -0.19 17.87
C GLY A 633 -23.97 0.36 17.23
N SER A 634 -23.48 1.49 17.77
CA SER A 634 -22.25 2.12 17.30
C SER A 634 -21.05 1.59 18.09
N PHE A 635 -20.00 1.14 17.40
CA PHE A 635 -18.76 0.69 18.02
C PHE A 635 -17.52 1.20 17.26
N CYS A 636 -16.36 1.13 17.92
CA CYS A 636 -15.08 1.59 17.41
C CYS A 636 -14.05 0.45 17.45
N PHE A 637 -13.16 0.40 16.47
CA PHE A 637 -12.02 -0.52 16.46
C PHE A 637 -10.75 0.16 15.94
N CYS A 638 -9.66 0.02 16.69
CA CYS A 638 -8.35 0.61 16.42
C CYS A 638 -7.35 -0.50 16.14
N MET A 639 -7.16 -0.85 14.86
CA MET A 639 -6.49 -2.11 14.45
C MET A 639 -5.48 -1.94 13.31
N ASN A 640 -5.16 -0.69 12.94
CA ASN A 640 -4.17 -0.34 11.92
C ASN A 640 -3.33 0.85 12.45
N ALA A 641 -2.12 1.07 11.95
CA ALA A 641 -1.28 2.20 12.36
C ALA A 641 -0.30 2.66 11.28
N ASN A 642 0.01 3.96 11.25
CA ASN A 642 0.94 4.56 10.27
C ASN A 642 2.42 4.18 10.49
N ASN A 643 2.73 3.34 11.48
CA ASN A 643 4.03 2.74 11.76
C ASN A 643 4.02 1.20 11.62
N ASN A 644 2.96 0.60 11.05
CA ASN A 644 2.92 -0.82 10.70
C ASN A 644 3.77 -1.07 9.43
N THR A 645 5.06 -0.75 9.52
CA THR A 645 6.02 -0.71 8.42
C THR A 645 6.98 -1.88 8.54
N TYR A 646 6.98 -2.72 7.52
CA TYR A 646 7.73 -3.97 7.46
C TYR A 646 8.19 -4.28 6.05
N SER A 647 9.12 -5.22 5.94
CA SER A 647 9.51 -5.84 4.68
C SER A 647 9.71 -7.33 4.93
N CYS A 648 9.20 -8.16 4.03
CA CYS A 648 9.15 -9.61 4.21
C CYS A 648 9.64 -10.37 2.97
N LEU A 649 10.37 -11.45 3.20
CA LEU A 649 10.60 -12.50 2.21
C LEU A 649 9.48 -13.52 2.31
N ARG A 650 8.77 -13.74 1.21
CA ARG A 650 7.87 -14.88 1.04
C ARG A 650 8.53 -15.87 0.08
N THR A 651 8.75 -17.10 0.54
CA THR A 651 9.48 -18.14 -0.19
C THR A 651 8.62 -19.38 -0.34
N ILE A 652 8.45 -19.86 -1.57
CA ILE A 652 7.69 -21.08 -1.90
C ILE A 652 8.38 -21.88 -3.01
N ASN A 653 9.02 -22.99 -2.65
CA ASN A 653 9.54 -24.01 -3.57
C ASN A 653 9.19 -25.42 -3.06
N ASN A 654 9.84 -26.46 -3.60
CA ASN A 654 9.54 -27.85 -3.27
C ASN A 654 9.94 -28.25 -1.83
N SER A 655 10.85 -27.50 -1.20
CA SER A 655 11.38 -27.79 0.15
C SER A 655 10.96 -26.76 1.19
N HIS A 656 10.72 -25.51 0.77
CA HIS A 656 10.47 -24.37 1.64
C HIS A 656 9.10 -23.75 1.32
N ASN A 657 8.29 -23.50 2.35
CA ASN A 657 7.13 -22.62 2.31
C ASN A 657 7.16 -21.76 3.57
N PHE A 658 7.72 -20.55 3.50
CA PHE A 658 7.88 -19.68 4.67
C PHE A 658 7.59 -18.20 4.41
N LEU A 659 7.35 -17.47 5.49
CA LEU A 659 7.24 -16.01 5.56
C LEU A 659 8.22 -15.49 6.62
N TYR A 660 9.20 -14.70 6.19
CA TYR A 660 10.16 -14.02 7.07
C TYR A 660 9.91 -12.51 6.99
N CYS A 661 9.77 -11.80 8.12
CA CYS A 661 9.54 -10.35 8.14
C CYS A 661 10.44 -9.63 9.14
N GLU A 662 10.98 -8.47 8.73
CA GLU A 662 11.56 -7.47 9.62
C GLU A 662 10.62 -6.26 9.71
N PHE A 663 10.31 -5.83 10.93
CA PHE A 663 9.50 -4.65 11.22
C PHE A 663 10.39 -3.48 11.64
N THR A 664 10.02 -2.26 11.28
CA THR A 664 10.75 -1.02 11.66
C THR A 664 10.82 -0.75 13.17
N THR A 665 10.05 -1.47 13.98
CA THR A 665 10.19 -1.50 15.45
C THR A 665 11.40 -2.31 15.93
N GLY A 666 12.13 -2.98 15.04
CA GLY A 666 13.18 -3.95 15.36
C GLY A 666 12.64 -5.35 15.67
N PHE A 667 11.33 -5.56 15.57
CA PHE A 667 10.71 -6.88 15.75
C PHE A 667 10.89 -7.74 14.49
N VAL A 668 11.05 -9.06 14.67
CA VAL A 668 11.33 -10.00 13.57
C VAL A 668 10.45 -11.23 13.73
N THR A 669 9.86 -11.71 12.62
CA THR A 669 9.01 -12.92 12.62
C THR A 669 9.44 -13.90 11.55
N PHE A 670 9.35 -15.20 11.84
CA PHE A 670 9.49 -16.28 10.87
C PHE A 670 8.37 -17.30 11.06
N TYR A 671 7.64 -17.61 9.99
CA TYR A 671 6.58 -18.62 9.98
C TYR A 671 6.90 -19.70 8.95
N ASN A 672 6.82 -20.98 9.36
CA ASN A 672 7.01 -22.13 8.47
C ASN A 672 5.65 -22.69 8.06
N LEU A 673 5.11 -22.20 6.93
CA LEU A 673 3.80 -22.56 6.38
C LEU A 673 3.76 -23.99 5.77
N ARG A 674 4.79 -24.83 6.00
CA ARG A 674 4.67 -26.29 5.86
C ARG A 674 4.10 -26.96 7.13
N LEU A 675 4.26 -26.31 8.28
CA LEU A 675 3.88 -26.81 9.61
C LEU A 675 2.73 -26.00 10.22
N ASP A 676 2.74 -24.69 9.97
CA ASP A 676 1.79 -23.70 10.50
C ASP A 676 1.21 -22.88 9.34
N PRO A 677 0.20 -23.40 8.61
CA PRO A 677 -0.37 -22.74 7.43
C PRO A 677 -1.21 -21.49 7.74
N PHE A 678 -1.38 -21.12 9.02
CA PHE A 678 -2.18 -19.99 9.48
C PHE A 678 -1.35 -19.00 10.34
N GLU A 679 -0.02 -19.12 10.30
CA GLU A 679 0.96 -18.22 10.93
C GLU A 679 0.74 -17.99 12.44
N LEU A 680 0.21 -19.01 13.14
CA LEU A 680 -0.16 -18.99 14.55
C LEU A 680 1.05 -18.83 15.49
N GLN A 681 2.25 -19.27 15.11
CA GLN A 681 3.46 -19.25 15.95
C GLN A 681 4.66 -18.64 15.24
N ASN A 682 5.18 -17.52 15.75
CA ASN A 682 6.48 -17.01 15.35
C ASN A 682 7.60 -17.96 15.81
N ARG A 683 8.34 -18.50 14.84
CA ARG A 683 9.42 -19.48 15.02
C ARG A 683 10.82 -18.89 14.80
N TYR A 684 10.95 -17.56 14.79
CA TYR A 684 12.23 -16.88 14.53
C TYR A 684 13.36 -17.32 15.47
N GLU A 685 13.08 -17.58 16.76
CA GLU A 685 14.14 -17.96 17.69
C GLU A 685 14.70 -19.38 17.51
N TYR A 686 13.99 -20.27 16.82
CA TYR A 686 14.48 -21.61 16.49
C TYR A 686 15.45 -21.61 15.29
N LEU A 687 15.56 -20.51 14.54
CA LEU A 687 16.55 -20.36 13.47
C LEU A 687 17.95 -20.17 14.04
N SER A 688 18.93 -20.88 13.46
CA SER A 688 20.35 -20.65 13.76
C SER A 688 20.81 -19.25 13.33
N LEU A 689 21.94 -18.81 13.88
CA LEU A 689 22.56 -17.54 13.49
C LEU A 689 22.87 -17.47 11.98
N HIS A 690 23.18 -18.59 11.33
CA HIS A 690 23.43 -18.63 9.89
C HIS A 690 22.15 -18.39 9.08
N GLU A 691 21.04 -19.06 9.45
CA GLU A 691 19.73 -18.86 8.81
C GLU A 691 19.24 -17.42 9.00
N LYS A 692 19.34 -16.88 10.23
CA LYS A 692 18.99 -15.49 10.57
C LYS A 692 19.78 -14.50 9.69
N LEU A 693 21.11 -14.63 9.62
CA LEU A 693 21.97 -13.75 8.83
C LEU A 693 21.73 -13.88 7.30
N TYR A 694 21.46 -15.08 6.79
CA TYR A 694 21.15 -15.28 5.37
C TYR A 694 19.85 -14.56 4.99
N LEU A 695 18.78 -14.74 5.79
CA LEU A 695 17.47 -14.14 5.52
C LEU A 695 17.53 -12.61 5.57
N GLN A 696 18.24 -12.04 6.56
CA GLN A 696 18.49 -10.59 6.64
C GLN A 696 19.22 -10.04 5.40
N ASN A 697 20.28 -10.71 4.95
CA ASN A 697 21.02 -10.28 3.76
C ASN A 697 20.20 -10.41 2.47
N LEU A 698 19.38 -11.45 2.34
CA LEU A 698 18.48 -11.63 1.21
C LEU A 698 17.35 -10.57 1.21
N LEU A 699 16.78 -10.25 2.37
CA LEU A 699 15.78 -9.18 2.49
C LEU A 699 16.37 -7.81 2.14
N LYS A 700 17.59 -7.52 2.62
CA LYS A 700 18.34 -6.30 2.29
C LYS A 700 18.61 -6.15 0.79
N HIS A 701 18.90 -7.24 0.07
CA HIS A 701 18.96 -7.22 -1.40
C HIS A 701 17.58 -6.93 -2.01
N MET A 702 16.53 -7.59 -1.53
CA MET A 702 15.19 -7.48 -2.11
C MET A 702 14.55 -6.09 -1.91
N VAL A 703 14.80 -5.41 -0.79
CA VAL A 703 14.33 -4.03 -0.51
C VAL A 703 15.11 -2.95 -1.30
N SER A 704 16.19 -3.34 -1.99
CA SER A 704 17.04 -2.45 -2.80
C SER A 704 17.16 -2.86 -4.27
N CYS A 705 16.37 -3.85 -4.71
CA CYS A 705 16.44 -4.39 -6.07
C CYS A 705 15.81 -3.45 -7.10
N LYS A 706 16.24 -3.54 -8.37
CA LYS A 706 15.60 -2.82 -9.49
C LYS A 706 15.63 -3.65 -10.78
N GLY A 707 14.52 -3.66 -11.51
CA GLY A 707 14.34 -4.41 -12.74
C GLY A 707 14.56 -5.91 -12.53
N SER A 708 15.33 -6.52 -13.44
CA SER A 708 15.63 -7.96 -13.39
C SER A 708 16.36 -8.41 -12.11
N SER A 709 17.01 -7.51 -11.35
CA SER A 709 17.65 -7.87 -10.08
C SER A 709 16.67 -8.19 -8.95
N CYS A 710 15.37 -7.91 -9.14
CA CYS A 710 14.28 -8.30 -8.25
C CYS A 710 13.79 -9.74 -8.44
N THR A 711 14.23 -10.45 -9.50
CA THR A 711 14.02 -11.91 -9.55
C THR A 711 15.10 -12.60 -8.71
N ARG A 712 14.70 -13.21 -7.59
CA ARG A 712 15.56 -14.12 -6.82
C ARG A 712 14.99 -15.53 -6.75
N ASN A 713 15.90 -16.47 -6.56
CA ASN A 713 15.62 -17.79 -6.02
C ASN A 713 16.43 -17.93 -4.72
N LEU A 714 15.95 -18.77 -3.81
CA LEU A 714 16.73 -19.24 -2.67
C LEU A 714 18.00 -19.95 -3.17
N ASP A 715 19.11 -19.85 -2.43
CA ASP A 715 20.31 -20.60 -2.77
C ASP A 715 20.08 -22.11 -2.55
N SER A 716 20.58 -22.93 -3.46
CA SER A 716 20.58 -24.40 -3.35
C SER A 716 21.32 -24.93 -2.10
N THR A 717 22.17 -24.12 -1.49
CA THR A 717 22.89 -24.44 -0.24
C THR A 717 22.14 -24.02 1.03
N PHE A 718 21.04 -23.26 0.91
CA PHE A 718 20.19 -22.92 2.05
C PHE A 718 19.19 -24.05 2.31
N GLY A 719 19.36 -24.71 3.45
CA GLY A 719 18.34 -25.55 4.07
C GLY A 719 18.03 -25.02 5.47
N LEU A 720 16.79 -25.19 5.91
CA LEU A 720 16.44 -24.99 7.31
C LEU A 720 17.05 -26.09 8.17
N SER A 721 17.46 -25.75 9.39
CA SER A 721 17.89 -26.71 10.39
C SER A 721 16.70 -27.51 10.94
N GLU A 722 16.94 -28.71 11.50
CA GLU A 722 15.86 -29.55 12.07
C GLU A 722 15.03 -28.80 13.12
N LEU A 723 15.65 -27.90 13.89
CA LEU A 723 14.98 -27.02 14.86
C LEU A 723 13.95 -26.07 14.20
N GLY A 724 14.15 -25.67 12.94
CA GLY A 724 13.19 -24.93 12.13
C GLY A 724 12.07 -25.81 11.51
N GLU A 725 12.22 -27.13 11.53
CA GLU A 725 11.23 -28.11 11.08
C GLU A 725 10.50 -28.88 12.21
N ILE A 726 10.95 -28.79 13.48
CA ILE A 726 10.35 -29.53 14.60
C ILE A 726 8.90 -29.09 14.89
N THR A 727 8.00 -30.08 14.87
CA THR A 727 6.66 -29.99 15.48
C THR A 727 6.77 -30.02 16.99
N SER A 728 6.14 -29.05 17.66
CA SER A 728 5.99 -28.95 19.12
C SER A 728 4.72 -29.65 19.58
#